data_AF-A0A814BED9-F1
#
_entry.id   AF-A0A814BED9-F1
#
_cell.length_a   1.000
_cell.length_b   1.000
_cell.length_c   1.000
_cell.angle_alpha   90.00
_cell.angle_beta   90.00
_cell.angle_gamma   90.00
#
_symmetry.space_group_name_H-M   'P 1'
#
loop_
_entity.id
_entity.type
_entity.pdbx_description
1 polymer ?
#
loop_
_entity_poly.entity_id
_entity_poly.type
_entity_poly.pdbx_seq_one_letter_code
_entity_poly.pdbx_strand_id
1 'polypeptide(L)'
;MSIKLLNHRVLSSLLLFVKRSVNVQPNFDLGKQMKLSNDNKQFNKTIELFDKQMKNNTKMFSSLIITQVLKACAHLEDIQRGKTIHQLISSRIKDDSYISASLIHLYMQCGDVANAELLFDKSTKKTLSIYGAMMKGYIKNNQANKATDIFDEIKNPDEVILILLFNACSQLKTAEALNLMNKVFQQMPKSFYSNHRLLTSLFDAFIKCGDYSSAKILFSKIPKSVESYGNLMNGFNRENNPSETLELFNQMQSDHIKANTIIYLCVIKALSQIGDYSLSQSIIKQIPHHFLVNNQLQNALIDMWGKVGYVDKAKEIFQTIPKPDYIGYTAMINCYGLNGQGNQAIELYRKIPKKFIDEVTHVCVLNACSHSGLVDEARTIFLNIEMKTNKIYTAMIDCLSRASFFEEAQKLIDEFEHDHSPIIPIYMSLLSGARNEKNSHLCQQVFDRMKKLFPEVGNSYPSASVLLANVYAISGDMEKASNIQNQVSKSQVKKEIGLSWTVVNGQYFKFRAHDKSHPRSKEIYALVDHISKRLIERGHQYDSAWITRPLDADETVISVLCGHSENLAIAWNLLENPNPSRIQITKNLRICGNCHQATKLIAALYQCEIIVHDAHRIHHFYKNGQCSFNLPPDDAYGNLTSATILPPTTYIDSTISISTSTSDLIGIISTSTSDSTTTTTTSTDSTSTTTSTATTSTTTSTSTSTTTTSTSTTSTSTTTTSTSTTINPCTLNTYRWNTTGITILNSSQVGFVDEILFDSSGTMYVVDETNNVVWKLLKNTTTPIIVAGQLASAGSSASLLNTPLDVYIDSNNNMYVSDCSNDRIQKFVNGSTIGQTFAGITASAGAALNQLNTARHFAVDSSQTYMYIADYANNRIMRYPMNSTTGTNGTIVAGGAGAGNTSTQLNNPWEIYYQPTISNYLYITNYAGQSVMRWIPGASSGEFIAGTPGVSGSTATTLNNPIAIKLDSFVNMFFVEYSNHRVQMFCQNNQTAVTVAGTGTSGSSAT
;
A
#
# COMPACT_ATOMS: atom_id res chain seq x y z
N MET A 1 95.39 28.27 8.60
CA MET A 1 94.27 27.48 9.17
C MET A 1 93.02 28.36 9.18
N SER A 2 91.81 27.95 8.79
CA SER A 2 91.41 26.72 8.07
C SER A 2 90.06 26.93 7.34
N ILE A 3 90.05 27.64 6.21
CA ILE A 3 88.84 27.77 5.36
C ILE A 3 88.75 26.58 4.39
N LYS A 4 88.31 25.43 4.91
CA LYS A 4 87.83 24.25 4.17
C LYS A 4 86.77 23.55 5.03
N LEU A 5 85.80 22.86 4.40
CA LEU A 5 84.64 22.20 5.02
C LEU A 5 83.45 23.10 5.43
N LEU A 6 83.05 24.06 4.57
CA LEU A 6 81.63 24.43 4.54
C LEU A 6 80.84 23.31 3.82
N ASN A 7 79.80 22.79 4.46
CA ASN A 7 79.22 21.49 4.10
C ASN A 7 78.39 21.56 2.80
N HIS A 8 78.73 20.72 1.81
CA HIS A 8 78.02 20.62 0.52
C HIS A 8 76.50 20.33 0.70
N ARG A 9 76.14 19.66 1.80
CA ARG A 9 74.75 19.34 2.21
C ARG A 9 73.91 20.58 2.60
N VAL A 10 74.53 21.68 3.02
CA VAL A 10 73.78 22.88 3.46
C VAL A 10 73.33 23.69 2.24
N LEU A 11 74.23 23.96 1.29
CA LEU A 11 73.88 24.65 0.04
C LEU A 11 72.83 23.87 -0.77
N SER A 12 72.96 22.54 -0.86
CA SER A 12 71.96 21.72 -1.57
C SER A 12 70.57 21.82 -0.94
N SER A 13 70.50 21.90 0.40
CA SER A 13 69.24 22.02 1.14
C SER A 13 68.59 23.39 0.96
N LEU A 14 69.39 24.47 1.02
CA LEU A 14 68.90 25.83 0.80
C LEU A 14 68.40 26.04 -0.65
N LEU A 15 69.13 25.51 -1.64
CA LEU A 15 68.73 25.56 -3.05
C LEU A 15 67.44 24.79 -3.32
N LEU A 16 67.21 23.67 -2.60
CA LEU A 16 65.95 22.91 -2.66
C LEU A 16 64.78 23.70 -2.05
N PHE A 17 65.02 24.44 -0.97
CA PHE A 17 64.02 25.27 -0.31
C PHE A 17 63.58 26.46 -1.19
N VAL A 18 64.55 27.17 -1.79
CA VAL A 18 64.26 28.27 -2.73
C VAL A 18 63.55 27.77 -4.00
N LYS A 19 63.95 26.60 -4.55
CA LYS A 19 63.22 25.98 -5.66
C LYS A 19 61.79 25.54 -5.29
N ARG A 20 61.51 25.26 -4.02
CA ARG A 20 60.15 24.97 -3.53
C ARG A 20 59.29 26.22 -3.42
N SER A 21 59.79 27.32 -2.84
CA SER A 21 58.97 28.53 -2.61
C SER A 21 58.55 29.22 -3.91
N VAL A 22 59.45 29.38 -4.89
CA VAL A 22 59.18 30.09 -6.16
C VAL A 22 58.10 29.39 -7.01
N ASN A 23 57.93 28.07 -6.88
CA ASN A 23 56.93 27.30 -7.66
C ASN A 23 55.50 27.30 -7.07
N VAL A 24 55.28 27.88 -5.88
CA VAL A 24 53.98 27.76 -5.18
C VAL A 24 52.96 28.81 -5.62
N GLN A 25 53.36 30.09 -5.76
CA GLN A 25 52.42 31.17 -6.13
C GLN A 25 51.68 30.94 -7.47
N PRO A 26 52.35 30.63 -8.59
CA PRO A 26 51.67 30.48 -9.89
C PRO A 26 50.62 29.35 -9.90
N ASN A 27 50.84 28.28 -9.14
CA ASN A 27 49.93 27.13 -9.04
C ASN A 27 48.70 27.38 -8.14
N PHE A 28 48.63 28.50 -7.44
CA PHE A 28 47.47 28.90 -6.62
C PHE A 28 46.45 29.69 -7.45
N ASP A 29 46.89 30.73 -8.17
CA ASP A 29 45.99 31.60 -8.91
C ASP A 29 45.45 30.93 -10.20
N LEU A 30 46.23 30.06 -10.85
CA LEU A 30 45.72 29.23 -11.95
C LEU A 30 44.57 28.31 -11.49
N GLY A 31 44.66 27.75 -10.28
CA GLY A 31 43.59 26.93 -9.69
C GLY A 31 42.29 27.70 -9.45
N LYS A 32 42.38 28.99 -9.09
CA LYS A 32 41.22 29.89 -9.00
C LYS A 32 40.62 30.20 -10.37
N GLN A 33 41.45 30.47 -11.39
CA GLN A 33 40.97 30.71 -12.76
C GLN A 33 40.26 29.49 -13.33
N MET A 34 40.80 28.29 -13.12
CA MET A 34 40.18 27.01 -13.50
C MET A 34 38.84 26.78 -12.78
N LYS A 35 38.76 27.09 -11.48
CA LYS A 35 37.47 27.06 -10.76
C LYS A 35 36.46 28.03 -11.37
N LEU A 36 36.83 29.30 -11.56
CA LEU A 36 35.95 30.31 -12.15
C LEU A 36 35.50 29.93 -13.58
N SER A 37 36.36 29.27 -14.36
CA SER A 37 36.01 28.72 -15.68
C SER A 37 34.94 27.62 -15.57
N ASN A 38 35.10 26.67 -14.64
CA ASN A 38 34.10 25.63 -14.38
C ASN A 38 32.77 26.17 -13.83
N ASP A 39 32.82 27.12 -12.88
CA ASP A 39 31.61 27.74 -12.30
C ASP A 39 30.80 28.48 -13.38
N ASN A 40 31.48 29.04 -14.39
CA ASN A 40 30.88 29.63 -15.61
C ASN A 40 30.58 28.60 -16.74
N LYS A 41 30.65 27.28 -16.46
CA LYS A 41 30.46 26.18 -17.43
C LYS A 41 31.43 26.17 -18.64
N GLN A 42 32.53 26.90 -18.58
CA GLN A 42 33.57 26.97 -19.63
C GLN A 42 34.57 25.80 -19.49
N PHE A 43 34.08 24.56 -19.56
CA PHE A 43 34.86 23.35 -19.26
C PHE A 43 36.05 23.15 -20.20
N ASN A 44 35.88 23.35 -21.52
CA ASN A 44 36.99 23.23 -22.50
C ASN A 44 38.15 24.20 -22.19
N LYS A 45 37.84 25.41 -21.73
CA LYS A 45 38.83 26.42 -21.32
C LYS A 45 39.58 26.00 -20.05
N THR A 46 38.93 25.28 -19.13
CA THR A 46 39.59 24.65 -17.98
C THR A 46 40.59 23.59 -18.44
N ILE A 47 40.24 22.79 -19.47
CA ILE A 47 41.15 21.82 -20.07
C ILE A 47 42.33 22.52 -20.76
N GLU A 48 42.09 23.56 -21.58
CA GLU A 48 43.16 24.33 -22.23
C GLU A 48 44.17 24.93 -21.22
N LEU A 49 43.68 25.45 -20.10
CA LEU A 49 44.52 26.02 -19.05
C LEU A 49 45.40 24.93 -18.39
N PHE A 50 44.87 23.72 -18.21
CA PHE A 50 45.63 22.57 -17.73
C PHE A 50 46.67 22.09 -18.77
N ASP A 51 46.26 21.93 -20.04
CA ASP A 51 47.13 21.46 -21.13
C ASP A 51 48.27 22.47 -21.42
N LYS A 52 48.05 23.78 -21.20
CA LYS A 52 49.10 24.82 -21.21
C LYS A 52 50.08 24.66 -20.05
N GLN A 53 49.60 24.38 -18.83
CA GLN A 53 50.48 24.17 -17.66
C GLN A 53 51.27 22.84 -17.74
N MET A 54 50.70 21.78 -18.32
CA MET A 54 51.39 20.53 -18.62
C MET A 54 52.62 20.75 -19.52
N LYS A 55 52.49 21.59 -20.56
CA LYS A 55 53.59 21.92 -21.49
C LYS A 55 54.75 22.67 -20.82
N ASN A 56 54.50 23.37 -19.71
CA ASN A 56 55.51 24.08 -18.92
C ASN A 56 56.34 23.15 -18.00
N ASN A 57 56.26 21.82 -18.18
CA ASN A 57 57.06 20.80 -17.48
C ASN A 57 56.97 20.81 -15.93
N THR A 58 55.93 21.44 -15.38
CA THR A 58 55.75 21.65 -13.94
C THR A 58 55.22 20.39 -13.26
N LYS A 59 56.10 19.45 -12.88
CA LYS A 59 55.75 18.12 -12.29
C LYS A 59 55.04 18.13 -10.92
N MET A 60 54.45 19.24 -10.49
CA MET A 60 53.76 19.37 -9.20
C MET A 60 52.55 20.31 -9.27
N PHE A 61 51.41 19.76 -9.70
CA PHE A 61 50.11 20.43 -9.61
C PHE A 61 49.58 20.51 -8.17
N SER A 62 48.75 21.51 -7.89
CA SER A 62 47.97 21.62 -6.66
C SER A 62 46.69 20.78 -6.72
N SER A 63 46.18 20.37 -5.56
CA SER A 63 44.89 19.65 -5.45
C SER A 63 43.73 20.42 -6.10
N LEU A 64 43.72 21.75 -5.97
CA LEU A 64 42.72 22.60 -6.62
C LEU A 64 42.78 22.50 -8.15
N ILE A 65 43.97 22.53 -8.76
CA ILE A 65 44.11 22.35 -10.22
C ILE A 65 43.58 20.97 -10.65
N ILE A 66 43.99 19.92 -9.94
CA ILE A 66 43.61 18.52 -10.23
C ILE A 66 42.08 18.32 -10.12
N THR A 67 41.48 18.76 -9.02
CA THR A 67 40.02 18.60 -8.80
C THR A 67 39.18 19.42 -9.79
N GLN A 68 39.68 20.55 -10.29
CA GLN A 68 38.96 21.34 -11.31
C GLN A 68 39.10 20.75 -12.73
N VAL A 69 40.28 20.24 -13.14
CA VAL A 69 40.39 19.56 -14.44
C VAL A 69 39.57 18.26 -14.46
N LEU A 70 39.55 17.48 -13.37
CA LEU A 70 38.74 16.26 -13.28
C LEU A 70 37.24 16.55 -13.38
N LYS A 71 36.76 17.65 -12.78
CA LYS A 71 35.36 18.10 -12.93
C LYS A 71 35.03 18.53 -14.36
N ALA A 72 35.96 19.19 -15.05
CA ALA A 72 35.79 19.53 -16.46
C ALA A 72 35.71 18.27 -17.33
N CYS A 73 36.62 17.29 -17.14
CA CYS A 73 36.53 15.99 -17.81
C CYS A 73 35.21 15.26 -17.52
N ALA A 74 34.72 15.31 -16.27
CA ALA A 74 33.45 14.70 -15.90
C ALA A 74 32.26 15.35 -16.62
N HIS A 75 32.20 16.68 -16.69
CA HIS A 75 31.13 17.39 -17.41
C HIS A 75 31.21 17.26 -18.94
N LEU A 76 32.37 16.91 -19.49
CA LEU A 76 32.58 16.60 -20.90
C LEU A 76 32.50 15.09 -21.21
N GLU A 77 32.30 14.27 -20.16
CA GLU A 77 32.34 12.80 -20.18
C GLU A 77 33.62 12.20 -20.85
N ASP A 78 34.73 12.96 -20.82
CA ASP A 78 36.06 12.59 -21.35
C ASP A 78 36.79 11.66 -20.38
N ILE A 79 36.40 10.39 -20.42
CA ILE A 79 37.01 9.32 -19.63
C ILE A 79 38.47 9.03 -20.00
N GLN A 80 38.90 9.33 -21.24
CA GLN A 80 40.27 9.01 -21.68
C GLN A 80 41.27 9.98 -21.09
N ARG A 81 41.06 11.30 -21.22
CA ARG A 81 41.84 12.32 -20.51
C ARG A 81 41.73 12.14 -19.00
N GLY A 82 40.55 11.73 -18.51
CA GLY A 82 40.34 11.30 -17.14
C GLY A 82 41.30 10.20 -16.67
N LYS A 83 41.43 9.10 -17.45
CA LYS A 83 42.36 7.99 -17.18
C LYS A 83 43.83 8.41 -17.29
N THR A 84 44.19 9.30 -18.23
CA THR A 84 45.54 9.89 -18.28
C THR A 84 45.87 10.71 -17.03
N ILE A 85 44.94 11.56 -16.57
CA ILE A 85 45.12 12.37 -15.36
C ILE A 85 45.21 11.48 -14.12
N HIS A 86 44.39 10.43 -14.00
CA HIS A 86 44.50 9.42 -12.94
C HIS A 86 45.91 8.82 -12.89
N GLN A 87 46.42 8.30 -14.01
CA GLN A 87 47.78 7.72 -14.09
C GLN A 87 48.87 8.71 -13.64
N LEU A 88 48.77 9.98 -14.00
CA LEU A 88 49.72 11.03 -13.60
C LEU A 88 49.70 11.36 -12.09
N ILE A 89 48.58 11.09 -11.39
CA ILE A 89 48.38 11.43 -9.98
C ILE A 89 48.29 10.22 -9.04
N SER A 90 48.40 8.98 -9.54
CA SER A 90 48.19 7.73 -8.79
C SER A 90 48.93 7.66 -7.45
N SER A 91 50.11 8.27 -7.34
CA SER A 91 50.91 8.31 -6.10
C SER A 91 50.40 9.28 -5.03
N ARG A 92 49.44 10.16 -5.35
CA ARG A 92 48.89 11.20 -4.45
C ARG A 92 47.45 10.94 -4.00
N ILE A 93 46.75 9.99 -4.63
CA ILE A 93 45.33 9.72 -4.37
C ILE A 93 45.09 9.32 -2.90
N LYS A 94 46.00 8.51 -2.33
CA LYS A 94 45.92 8.03 -0.94
C LYS A 94 45.98 9.14 0.11
N ASP A 95 46.54 10.30 -0.24
CA ASP A 95 46.78 11.41 0.69
C ASP A 95 45.73 12.54 0.54
N ASP A 96 44.86 12.48 -0.48
CA ASP A 96 43.91 13.54 -0.80
C ASP A 96 42.50 13.01 -1.12
N SER A 97 41.57 13.24 -0.19
CA SER A 97 40.17 12.83 -0.30
C SER A 97 39.34 13.67 -1.28
N TYR A 98 39.76 14.90 -1.62
CA TYR A 98 39.09 15.74 -2.62
C TYR A 98 39.45 15.31 -4.04
N ILE A 99 40.71 14.93 -4.27
CA ILE A 99 41.15 14.27 -5.51
C ILE A 99 40.41 12.94 -5.67
N SER A 100 40.39 12.11 -4.62
CA SER A 100 39.66 10.83 -4.62
C SER A 100 38.17 11.00 -4.97
N ALA A 101 37.46 11.90 -4.28
CA ALA A 101 36.05 12.19 -4.58
C ALA A 101 35.83 12.74 -6.01
N SER A 102 36.79 13.51 -6.54
CA SER A 102 36.70 14.06 -7.91
C SER A 102 36.95 13.00 -8.99
N LEU A 103 37.85 12.04 -8.74
CA LEU A 103 38.03 10.87 -9.60
C LEU A 103 36.79 9.95 -9.57
N ILE A 104 36.27 9.65 -8.37
CA ILE A 104 35.04 8.86 -8.21
C ILE A 104 33.87 9.52 -8.95
N HIS A 105 33.68 10.83 -8.81
CA HIS A 105 32.64 11.55 -9.56
C HIS A 105 32.86 11.44 -11.08
N LEU A 106 34.09 11.61 -11.58
CA LEU A 106 34.43 11.44 -13.00
C LEU A 106 34.04 10.05 -13.51
N TYR A 107 34.48 8.98 -12.86
CA TYR A 107 34.22 7.61 -13.30
C TYR A 107 32.72 7.26 -13.24
N MET A 108 32.03 7.63 -12.16
CA MET A 108 30.58 7.50 -12.04
C MET A 108 29.81 8.29 -13.10
N GLN A 109 30.27 9.51 -13.42
CA GLN A 109 29.64 10.36 -14.43
C GLN A 109 29.82 9.76 -15.83
N CYS A 110 30.96 9.12 -16.12
CA CYS A 110 31.23 8.45 -17.39
C CYS A 110 30.73 6.98 -17.45
N GLY A 111 29.96 6.50 -16.46
CA GLY A 111 29.42 5.14 -16.42
C GLY A 111 30.41 4.01 -16.06
N ASP A 112 31.68 4.33 -15.79
CA ASP A 112 32.72 3.36 -15.42
C ASP A 112 32.69 3.09 -13.90
N VAL A 113 31.56 2.51 -13.47
CA VAL A 113 31.24 2.27 -12.04
C VAL A 113 32.32 1.42 -11.36
N ALA A 114 32.86 0.41 -12.04
CA ALA A 114 33.90 -0.47 -11.49
C ALA A 114 35.19 0.28 -11.12
N ASN A 115 35.62 1.28 -11.89
CA ASN A 115 36.78 2.10 -11.51
C ASN A 115 36.46 3.11 -10.39
N ALA A 116 35.19 3.48 -10.20
CA ALA A 116 34.76 4.29 -9.06
C ALA A 116 34.72 3.47 -7.76
N GLU A 117 34.14 2.27 -7.78
CA GLU A 117 34.15 1.30 -6.67
C GLU A 117 35.59 0.96 -6.26
N LEU A 118 36.45 0.61 -7.22
CA LEU A 118 37.87 0.34 -7.00
C LEU A 118 38.65 1.51 -6.34
N LEU A 119 38.21 2.76 -6.55
CA LEU A 119 38.80 3.95 -5.92
C LEU A 119 38.23 4.24 -4.53
N PHE A 120 36.95 3.92 -4.32
CA PHE A 120 36.29 3.99 -3.02
C PHE A 120 36.92 3.02 -2.02
N ASP A 121 37.14 1.76 -2.42
CA ASP A 121 37.75 0.73 -1.59
C ASP A 121 39.24 1.00 -1.28
N LYS A 122 39.95 1.64 -2.21
CA LYS A 122 41.36 2.06 -2.02
C LYS A 122 41.50 3.31 -1.15
N SER A 123 40.41 3.94 -0.73
CA SER A 123 40.44 5.14 0.11
C SER A 123 40.64 4.80 1.58
N THR A 124 41.83 5.10 2.11
CA THR A 124 42.20 4.90 3.52
C THR A 124 41.35 5.71 4.51
N LYS A 125 40.63 6.74 4.03
CA LYS A 125 39.70 7.55 4.84
C LYS A 125 38.53 8.05 3.98
N LYS A 126 37.51 7.19 3.82
CA LYS A 126 36.21 7.56 3.23
C LYS A 126 35.62 8.79 3.96
N THR A 127 35.57 9.95 3.29
CA THR A 127 34.94 11.17 3.81
C THR A 127 33.51 11.30 3.29
N LEU A 128 32.68 12.16 3.89
CA LEU A 128 31.32 12.45 3.38
C LEU A 128 31.33 12.91 1.91
N SER A 129 32.38 13.61 1.47
CA SER A 129 32.57 13.99 0.05
C SER A 129 32.80 12.79 -0.88
N ILE A 130 33.42 11.72 -0.38
CA ILE A 130 33.64 10.47 -1.11
C ILE A 130 32.34 9.64 -1.14
N TYR A 131 31.67 9.48 0.01
CA TYR A 131 30.36 8.83 0.10
C TYR A 131 29.32 9.50 -0.81
N GLY A 132 29.21 10.84 -0.76
CA GLY A 132 28.30 11.60 -1.60
C GLY A 132 28.62 11.53 -3.10
N ALA A 133 29.90 11.32 -3.48
CA ALA A 133 30.27 11.07 -4.87
C ALA A 133 29.80 9.67 -5.34
N MET A 134 29.91 8.64 -4.50
CA MET A 134 29.39 7.30 -4.78
C MET A 134 27.86 7.29 -4.87
N MET A 135 27.15 7.77 -3.84
CA MET A 135 25.69 7.79 -3.80
C MET A 135 25.11 8.55 -5.00
N LYS A 136 25.62 9.76 -5.31
CA LYS A 136 25.21 10.53 -6.49
C LYS A 136 25.48 9.77 -7.80
N GLY A 137 26.59 9.03 -7.87
CA GLY A 137 26.95 8.21 -9.01
C GLY A 137 25.99 7.05 -9.25
N TYR A 138 25.67 6.29 -8.22
CA TYR A 138 24.69 5.22 -8.28
C TYR A 138 23.29 5.72 -8.66
N ILE A 139 22.86 6.88 -8.10
CA ILE A 139 21.58 7.53 -8.44
C ILE A 139 21.53 7.99 -9.91
N LYS A 140 22.66 8.43 -10.51
CA LYS A 140 22.74 8.69 -11.98
C LYS A 140 22.58 7.40 -12.78
N ASN A 141 23.23 6.33 -12.33
CA ASN A 141 23.33 5.06 -13.06
C ASN A 141 22.20 4.05 -12.72
N ASN A 142 21.07 4.52 -12.18
CA ASN A 142 19.90 3.72 -11.77
C ASN A 142 20.18 2.57 -10.78
N GLN A 143 21.27 2.65 -10.00
CA GLN A 143 21.65 1.69 -8.96
C GLN A 143 21.26 2.20 -7.56
N ALA A 144 20.02 2.68 -7.42
CA ALA A 144 19.54 3.38 -6.23
C ALA A 144 19.66 2.55 -4.93
N ASN A 145 19.59 1.22 -5.03
CA ASN A 145 19.84 0.30 -3.92
C ASN A 145 21.27 0.46 -3.39
N LYS A 146 22.30 0.41 -4.24
CA LYS A 146 23.68 0.62 -3.79
C LYS A 146 23.91 1.99 -3.13
N ALA A 147 23.07 2.99 -3.41
CA ALA A 147 23.10 4.28 -2.73
C ALA A 147 22.41 4.26 -1.35
N THR A 148 21.40 3.41 -1.11
CA THR A 148 20.90 3.12 0.24
C THR A 148 21.89 2.24 1.01
N ASP A 149 22.50 1.24 0.37
CA ASP A 149 23.42 0.30 1.02
C ASP A 149 24.67 1.02 1.54
N ILE A 150 25.26 1.92 0.74
CA ILE A 150 26.40 2.76 1.16
C ILE A 150 26.01 3.79 2.24
N PHE A 151 24.72 4.12 2.42
CA PHE A 151 24.31 5.07 3.46
C PHE A 151 24.47 4.48 4.88
N ASP A 152 24.27 3.18 5.08
CA ASP A 152 24.40 2.56 6.40
C ASP A 152 25.87 2.50 6.91
N GLU A 153 26.89 2.69 6.04
CA GLU A 153 28.27 2.97 6.49
C GLU A 153 28.40 4.33 7.23
N ILE A 154 27.46 5.26 7.04
CA ILE A 154 27.61 6.68 7.37
C ILE A 154 27.02 7.01 8.75
N LYS A 155 27.83 6.79 9.80
CA LYS A 155 27.43 7.02 11.21
C LYS A 155 26.98 8.44 11.57
N ASN A 156 27.40 9.46 10.80
CA ASN A 156 27.00 10.86 10.99
C ASN A 156 26.80 11.52 9.61
N PRO A 157 25.62 11.35 8.98
CA PRO A 157 25.35 11.92 7.67
C PRO A 157 25.10 13.43 7.76
N ASP A 158 25.62 14.18 6.80
CA ASP A 158 25.28 15.59 6.62
C ASP A 158 24.01 15.76 5.77
N GLU A 159 23.56 17.01 5.63
CA GLU A 159 22.39 17.39 4.85
C GLU A 159 22.49 16.98 3.37
N VAL A 160 23.70 16.91 2.81
CA VAL A 160 23.94 16.54 1.41
C VAL A 160 23.80 15.03 1.24
N ILE A 161 24.35 14.24 2.16
CA ILE A 161 24.17 12.79 2.22
C ILE A 161 22.69 12.42 2.38
N LEU A 162 21.96 13.10 3.28
CA LEU A 162 20.53 12.84 3.48
C LEU A 162 19.70 13.21 2.24
N ILE A 163 19.98 14.33 1.56
CA ILE A 163 19.34 14.67 0.28
C ILE A 163 19.62 13.57 -0.77
N LEU A 164 20.84 13.03 -0.84
CA LEU A 164 21.15 11.92 -1.75
C LEU A 164 20.38 10.64 -1.39
N LEU A 165 20.29 10.29 -0.10
CA LEU A 165 19.48 9.15 0.37
C LEU A 165 18.02 9.29 -0.08
N PHE A 166 17.38 10.44 0.16
CA PHE A 166 15.98 10.64 -0.18
C PHE A 166 15.73 10.61 -1.70
N ASN A 167 16.72 11.01 -2.51
CA ASN A 167 16.68 10.83 -3.97
C ASN A 167 16.84 9.36 -4.39
N ALA A 168 17.60 8.54 -3.66
CA ALA A 168 17.68 7.10 -3.90
C ALA A 168 16.36 6.40 -3.53
N CYS A 169 15.81 6.68 -2.34
CA CYS A 169 14.50 6.16 -1.93
C CYS A 169 13.38 6.56 -2.91
N SER A 170 13.42 7.79 -3.45
CA SER A 170 12.51 8.28 -4.49
C SER A 170 12.55 7.48 -5.79
N GLN A 171 13.70 6.87 -6.13
CA GLN A 171 13.84 6.00 -7.30
C GLN A 171 13.34 4.58 -7.00
N LEU A 172 13.63 4.05 -5.82
CA LEU A 172 13.26 2.70 -5.39
C LEU A 172 11.75 2.51 -5.20
N LYS A 173 11.09 3.41 -4.46
CA LYS A 173 9.64 3.37 -4.14
C LYS A 173 9.16 2.08 -3.44
N THR A 174 10.06 1.35 -2.79
CA THR A 174 9.74 0.11 -2.05
C THR A 174 9.38 0.40 -0.59
N ALA A 175 8.87 -0.62 0.12
CA ALA A 175 8.53 -0.51 1.53
C ALA A 175 9.77 -0.31 2.42
N GLU A 176 10.92 -0.89 2.04
CA GLU A 176 12.20 -0.77 2.74
C GLU A 176 12.73 0.66 2.63
N ALA A 177 12.66 1.25 1.43
CA ALA A 177 13.00 2.64 1.18
C ALA A 177 12.13 3.60 2.00
N LEU A 178 10.83 3.31 2.14
CA LEU A 178 9.91 4.08 2.98
C LEU A 178 10.21 3.92 4.48
N ASN A 179 10.49 2.70 4.94
CA ASN A 179 10.88 2.42 6.32
C ASN A 179 12.22 3.10 6.69
N LEU A 180 13.18 3.14 5.77
CA LEU A 180 14.45 3.85 5.95
C LEU A 180 14.25 5.37 6.05
N MET A 181 13.42 5.96 5.18
CA MET A 181 13.06 7.38 5.30
C MET A 181 12.36 7.70 6.62
N ASN A 182 11.44 6.86 7.09
CA ASN A 182 10.75 7.04 8.37
C ASN A 182 11.70 6.87 9.58
N LYS A 183 12.61 5.87 9.56
CA LYS A 183 13.70 5.69 10.54
C LYS A 183 14.57 6.96 10.63
N VAL A 184 15.00 7.48 9.49
CA VAL A 184 15.85 8.69 9.42
C VAL A 184 15.07 9.93 9.87
N PHE A 185 13.82 10.12 9.43
CA PHE A 185 12.98 11.26 9.79
C PHE A 185 12.79 11.38 11.31
N GLN A 186 12.52 10.26 11.99
CA GLN A 186 12.41 10.22 13.46
C GLN A 186 13.74 10.51 14.19
N GLN A 187 14.88 10.28 13.55
CA GLN A 187 16.22 10.42 14.13
C GLN A 187 16.91 11.75 13.78
N MET A 188 16.34 12.59 12.90
CA MET A 188 16.96 13.85 12.49
C MET A 188 17.16 14.81 13.67
N PRO A 189 18.37 15.39 13.84
CA PRO A 189 18.61 16.45 14.83
C PRO A 189 17.70 17.66 14.66
N LYS A 190 17.37 18.35 15.76
CA LYS A 190 16.51 19.56 15.74
C LYS A 190 17.02 20.66 14.81
N SER A 191 18.34 20.75 14.58
CA SER A 191 18.96 21.68 13.63
C SER A 191 18.53 21.44 12.18
N PHE A 192 18.37 20.18 11.76
CA PHE A 192 18.05 19.85 10.36
C PHE A 192 16.63 20.29 9.94
N TYR A 193 15.74 20.58 10.90
CA TYR A 193 14.42 21.11 10.62
C TYR A 193 14.39 22.59 10.21
N SER A 194 15.51 23.33 10.31
CA SER A 194 15.63 24.65 9.67
C SER A 194 16.07 24.57 8.20
N ASN A 195 16.57 23.42 7.75
CA ASN A 195 17.00 23.26 6.37
C ASN A 195 15.83 22.90 5.45
N HIS A 196 15.19 23.94 4.92
CA HIS A 196 14.09 23.81 3.96
C HIS A 196 14.42 22.93 2.73
N ARG A 197 15.67 22.90 2.26
CA ARG A 197 16.07 22.08 1.10
C ARG A 197 16.07 20.59 1.43
N LEU A 198 16.59 20.23 2.61
CA LEU A 198 16.57 18.88 3.14
C LEU A 198 15.12 18.39 3.36
N LEU A 199 14.30 19.21 4.00
CA LEU A 199 12.89 18.88 4.24
C LEU A 199 12.07 18.76 2.95
N THR A 200 12.34 19.60 1.94
CA THR A 200 11.69 19.49 0.61
C THR A 200 12.09 18.19 -0.08
N SER A 201 13.38 17.82 -0.06
CA SER A 201 13.85 16.55 -0.64
C SER A 201 13.27 15.32 0.04
N LEU A 202 12.96 15.39 1.35
CA LEU A 202 12.29 14.33 2.08
C LEU A 202 10.79 14.28 1.78
N PHE A 203 10.13 15.43 1.72
CA PHE A 203 8.72 15.54 1.30
C PHE A 203 8.51 14.93 -0.08
N ASP A 204 9.31 15.32 -1.08
CA ASP A 204 9.22 14.77 -2.44
C ASP A 204 9.42 13.26 -2.50
N ALA A 205 10.23 12.70 -1.59
CA ALA A 205 10.48 11.27 -1.52
C ALA A 205 9.31 10.51 -0.89
N PHE A 206 8.71 11.03 0.19
CA PHE A 206 7.47 10.50 0.75
C PHE A 206 6.31 10.53 -0.27
N ILE A 207 6.15 11.63 -1.02
CA ILE A 207 5.17 11.72 -2.13
C ILE A 207 5.42 10.63 -3.20
N LYS A 208 6.69 10.40 -3.58
CA LYS A 208 7.04 9.41 -4.62
C LYS A 208 6.91 7.95 -4.16
N CYS A 209 7.05 7.68 -2.87
CA CYS A 209 6.83 6.37 -2.26
C CYS A 209 5.38 6.15 -1.77
N GLY A 210 4.50 7.16 -1.85
CA GLY A 210 3.08 7.04 -1.53
C GLY A 210 2.68 7.24 -0.07
N ASP A 211 3.58 7.72 0.81
CA ASP A 211 3.23 8.07 2.20
C ASP A 211 2.85 9.55 2.29
N TYR A 212 1.61 9.84 1.86
CA TYR A 212 1.06 11.18 1.87
C TYR A 212 0.75 11.69 3.29
N SER A 213 0.66 10.79 4.27
CA SER A 213 0.48 11.12 5.69
C SER A 213 1.75 11.76 6.29
N SER A 214 2.91 11.12 6.14
CA SER A 214 4.20 11.70 6.53
C SER A 214 4.50 12.97 5.73
N ALA A 215 4.10 13.02 4.46
CA ALA A 215 4.17 14.24 3.65
C ALA A 215 3.30 15.38 4.21
N LYS A 216 2.05 15.15 4.68
CA LYS A 216 1.19 16.19 5.32
C LYS A 216 1.81 16.75 6.60
N ILE A 217 2.52 15.92 7.38
CA ILE A 217 3.27 16.38 8.58
C ILE A 217 4.42 17.31 8.16
N LEU A 218 5.23 16.91 7.18
CA LEU A 218 6.34 17.71 6.65
C LEU A 218 5.89 18.97 5.90
N PHE A 219 4.70 18.95 5.31
CA PHE A 219 4.12 20.06 4.54
C PHE A 219 4.03 21.36 5.35
N SER A 220 3.92 21.28 6.67
CA SER A 220 3.93 22.42 7.58
C SER A 220 5.29 23.12 7.74
N LYS A 221 6.40 22.47 7.33
CA LYS A 221 7.79 22.89 7.58
C LYS A 221 8.59 23.23 6.31
N ILE A 222 8.06 22.91 5.13
CA ILE A 222 8.68 23.25 3.84
C ILE A 222 8.18 24.61 3.31
N PRO A 223 8.94 25.30 2.45
CA PRO A 223 8.47 26.50 1.76
C PRO A 223 7.25 26.18 0.91
N LYS A 224 6.16 26.90 1.13
CA LYS A 224 4.90 26.70 0.41
C LYS A 224 5.05 27.10 -1.07
N SER A 225 4.74 26.17 -1.96
CA SER A 225 4.79 26.35 -3.41
C SER A 225 3.63 25.66 -4.12
N VAL A 226 3.30 26.12 -5.33
CA VAL A 226 2.28 25.49 -6.19
C VAL A 226 2.58 24.01 -6.45
N GLU A 227 3.86 23.66 -6.60
CA GLU A 227 4.32 22.28 -6.78
C GLU A 227 4.10 21.44 -5.51
N SER A 228 4.45 21.96 -4.33
CA SER A 228 4.24 21.26 -3.06
C SER A 228 2.76 21.01 -2.75
N TYR A 229 1.88 21.98 -3.04
CA TYR A 229 0.43 21.81 -2.94
C TYR A 229 -0.08 20.76 -3.94
N GLY A 230 0.29 20.88 -5.23
CA GLY A 230 -0.17 19.96 -6.28
C GLY A 230 0.28 18.51 -6.07
N ASN A 231 1.52 18.30 -5.60
CA ASN A 231 2.05 16.99 -5.27
C ASN A 231 1.26 16.30 -4.14
N LEU A 232 0.93 17.03 -3.07
CA LEU A 232 0.17 16.48 -1.93
C LEU A 232 -1.31 16.28 -2.25
N MET A 233 -1.95 17.21 -2.97
CA MET A 233 -3.34 17.07 -3.46
C MET A 233 -3.51 15.88 -4.41
N ASN A 234 -2.57 15.68 -5.34
CA ASN A 234 -2.57 14.51 -6.23
C ASN A 234 -2.41 13.20 -5.43
N GLY A 235 -1.68 13.24 -4.31
CA GLY A 235 -1.58 12.16 -3.35
C GLY A 235 -2.93 11.79 -2.72
N PHE A 236 -3.59 12.72 -2.05
CA PHE A 236 -4.88 12.46 -1.40
C PHE A 236 -5.99 12.06 -2.38
N ASN A 237 -5.99 12.61 -3.60
CA ASN A 237 -6.89 12.15 -4.66
C ASN A 237 -6.67 10.68 -5.07
N ARG A 238 -5.46 10.13 -4.93
CA ARG A 238 -5.14 8.71 -5.20
C ARG A 238 -5.56 7.79 -4.06
N GLU A 239 -5.46 8.25 -2.81
CA GLU A 239 -5.99 7.54 -1.64
C GLU A 239 -7.53 7.59 -1.55
N ASN A 240 -8.20 8.32 -2.46
CA ASN A 240 -9.64 8.60 -2.42
C ASN A 240 -10.07 9.41 -1.18
N ASN A 241 -9.21 10.36 -0.78
CA ASN A 241 -9.39 11.31 0.32
C ASN A 241 -9.61 12.75 -0.22
N PRO A 242 -10.74 13.05 -0.90
CA PRO A 242 -10.95 14.33 -1.58
C PRO A 242 -11.17 15.52 -0.63
N SER A 243 -11.60 15.25 0.62
CA SER A 243 -11.75 16.24 1.70
C SER A 243 -10.44 17.00 1.94
N GLU A 244 -9.34 16.26 2.13
CA GLU A 244 -8.01 16.76 2.40
C GLU A 244 -7.43 17.55 1.20
N THR A 245 -7.80 17.19 -0.03
CA THR A 245 -7.48 17.98 -1.23
C THR A 245 -8.16 19.37 -1.19
N LEU A 246 -9.40 19.46 -0.73
CA LEU A 246 -10.10 20.74 -0.61
C LEU A 246 -9.65 21.55 0.61
N GLU A 247 -9.32 20.91 1.74
CA GLU A 247 -8.63 21.56 2.87
C GLU A 247 -7.35 22.27 2.40
N LEU A 248 -6.50 21.55 1.65
CA LEU A 248 -5.26 22.09 1.09
C LEU A 248 -5.52 23.21 0.09
N PHE A 249 -6.61 23.18 -0.68
CA PHE A 249 -6.93 24.26 -1.61
C PHE A 249 -7.35 25.53 -0.87
N ASN A 250 -8.18 25.41 0.18
CA ASN A 250 -8.54 26.53 1.04
C ASN A 250 -7.33 27.08 1.81
N GLN A 251 -6.41 26.21 2.24
CA GLN A 251 -5.13 26.64 2.82
C GLN A 251 -4.28 27.39 1.78
N MET A 252 -4.18 26.91 0.54
CA MET A 252 -3.41 27.55 -0.53
C MET A 252 -3.92 28.97 -0.86
N GLN A 253 -5.25 29.17 -0.86
CA GLN A 253 -5.85 30.51 -1.00
C GLN A 253 -5.51 31.42 0.22
N SER A 254 -5.54 30.85 1.42
CA SER A 254 -5.21 31.55 2.67
C SER A 254 -3.74 31.96 2.76
N ASP A 255 -2.83 31.10 2.29
CA ASP A 255 -1.40 31.38 2.09
C ASP A 255 -1.14 32.38 0.93
N HIS A 256 -2.20 32.84 0.25
CA HIS A 256 -2.19 33.76 -0.90
C HIS A 256 -1.41 33.27 -2.13
N ILE A 257 -1.24 31.95 -2.27
CA ILE A 257 -0.52 31.35 -3.40
C ILE A 257 -1.49 31.13 -4.56
N LYS A 258 -1.17 31.70 -5.72
CA LYS A 258 -2.02 31.59 -6.92
C LYS A 258 -2.00 30.16 -7.47
N ALA A 259 -3.18 29.56 -7.60
CA ALA A 259 -3.38 28.28 -8.25
C ALA A 259 -3.07 28.34 -9.76
N ASN A 260 -2.69 27.19 -10.32
CA ASN A 260 -2.47 26.98 -11.75
C ASN A 260 -3.37 25.82 -12.26
N THR A 261 -3.27 25.48 -13.55
CA THR A 261 -4.04 24.40 -14.17
C THR A 261 -3.90 23.06 -13.42
N ILE A 262 -2.71 22.73 -12.89
CA ILE A 262 -2.48 21.48 -12.15
C ILE A 262 -3.30 21.44 -10.85
N ILE A 263 -3.26 22.54 -10.08
CA ILE A 263 -4.09 22.67 -8.86
C ILE A 263 -5.58 22.56 -9.19
N TYR A 264 -6.05 23.26 -10.22
CA TYR A 264 -7.46 23.19 -10.61
C TYR A 264 -7.88 21.79 -11.09
N LEU A 265 -7.01 21.04 -11.79
CA LEU A 265 -7.24 19.64 -12.14
C LEU A 265 -7.32 18.75 -10.88
N CYS A 266 -6.47 18.96 -9.88
CA CYS A 266 -6.56 18.24 -8.60
C CYS A 266 -7.86 18.57 -7.84
N VAL A 267 -8.30 19.83 -7.83
CA VAL A 267 -9.56 20.25 -7.20
C VAL A 267 -10.76 19.67 -7.91
N ILE A 268 -10.81 19.70 -9.25
CA ILE A 268 -11.88 19.09 -10.06
C ILE A 268 -11.94 17.58 -9.85
N LYS A 269 -10.78 16.91 -9.70
CA LYS A 269 -10.72 15.48 -9.37
C LYS A 269 -11.31 15.18 -7.98
N ALA A 270 -11.05 16.02 -6.98
CA ALA A 270 -11.65 15.88 -5.65
C ALA A 270 -13.18 16.10 -5.67
N LEU A 271 -13.65 17.14 -6.38
CA LEU A 271 -15.08 17.39 -6.59
C LEU A 271 -15.79 16.19 -7.26
N SER A 272 -15.14 15.59 -8.27
CA SER A 272 -15.59 14.36 -8.93
C SER A 272 -15.67 13.13 -8.01
N GLN A 273 -14.94 13.10 -6.88
CA GLN A 273 -15.00 12.03 -5.88
C GLN A 273 -16.05 12.31 -4.79
N ILE A 274 -16.32 13.58 -4.49
CA ILE A 274 -17.36 13.97 -3.52
C ILE A 274 -18.76 13.80 -4.13
N GLY A 275 -18.99 14.27 -5.36
CA GLY A 275 -20.27 14.14 -6.06
C GLY A 275 -21.32 15.22 -5.74
N ASP A 276 -20.98 16.25 -4.95
CA ASP A 276 -21.92 17.33 -4.60
C ASP A 276 -21.92 18.49 -5.62
N TYR A 277 -23.11 18.92 -6.03
CA TYR A 277 -23.31 20.03 -6.96
C TYR A 277 -22.99 21.39 -6.36
N SER A 278 -23.38 21.65 -5.12
CA SER A 278 -23.37 23.00 -4.53
C SER A 278 -21.94 23.46 -4.28
N LEU A 279 -21.13 22.57 -3.70
CA LEU A 279 -19.70 22.70 -3.51
C LEU A 279 -18.98 22.82 -4.87
N SER A 280 -19.30 21.95 -5.84
CA SER A 280 -18.70 22.01 -7.18
C SER A 280 -18.98 23.34 -7.87
N GLN A 281 -20.23 23.80 -7.89
CA GLN A 281 -20.61 25.08 -8.49
C GLN A 281 -20.01 26.29 -7.75
N SER A 282 -19.86 26.20 -6.42
CA SER A 282 -19.21 27.25 -5.62
C SER A 282 -17.73 27.38 -5.97
N ILE A 283 -17.00 26.25 -6.03
CA ILE A 283 -15.56 26.24 -6.29
C ILE A 283 -15.24 26.53 -7.76
N ILE A 284 -16.03 26.02 -8.72
CA ILE A 284 -15.81 26.29 -10.15
C ILE A 284 -16.00 27.78 -10.49
N LYS A 285 -16.91 28.49 -9.81
CA LYS A 285 -17.06 29.95 -9.92
C LYS A 285 -15.83 30.74 -9.45
N GLN A 286 -14.93 30.13 -8.65
CA GLN A 286 -13.67 30.75 -8.21
C GLN A 286 -12.54 30.56 -9.23
N ILE A 287 -12.72 29.73 -10.27
CA ILE A 287 -11.71 29.48 -11.30
C ILE A 287 -11.72 30.64 -12.31
N PRO A 288 -10.61 31.38 -12.50
CA PRO A 288 -10.57 32.48 -13.45
C PRO A 288 -10.87 32.03 -14.89
N HIS A 289 -11.69 32.79 -15.62
CA HIS A 289 -12.16 32.44 -16.97
C HIS A 289 -11.06 32.01 -17.96
N HIS A 290 -9.85 32.56 -17.88
CA HIS A 290 -8.75 32.18 -18.79
C HIS A 290 -8.27 30.73 -18.61
N PHE A 291 -8.48 30.12 -17.44
CA PHE A 291 -8.26 28.68 -17.25
C PHE A 291 -9.41 27.84 -17.83
N LEU A 292 -10.65 28.35 -17.82
CA LEU A 292 -11.84 27.67 -18.32
C LEU A 292 -11.91 27.56 -19.86
N VAL A 293 -10.98 28.22 -20.58
CA VAL A 293 -10.78 28.10 -22.04
C VAL A 293 -9.76 27.00 -22.39
N ASN A 294 -9.13 26.36 -21.40
CA ASN A 294 -8.16 25.29 -21.63
C ASN A 294 -8.87 23.93 -21.82
N ASN A 295 -8.73 23.30 -22.99
CA ASN A 295 -9.31 21.99 -23.30
C ASN A 295 -9.09 20.94 -22.20
N GLN A 296 -7.89 20.84 -21.61
CA GLN A 296 -7.61 19.85 -20.57
C GLN A 296 -8.47 20.07 -19.32
N LEU A 297 -8.73 21.33 -18.97
CA LEU A 297 -9.58 21.69 -17.84
C LEU A 297 -11.07 21.53 -18.19
N GLN A 298 -11.48 21.89 -19.42
CA GLN A 298 -12.84 21.67 -19.92
C GLN A 298 -13.19 20.18 -19.94
N ASN A 299 -12.30 19.31 -20.43
CA ASN A 299 -12.46 17.86 -20.43
C ASN A 299 -12.60 17.30 -19.01
N ALA A 300 -11.81 17.82 -18.05
CA ALA A 300 -11.94 17.44 -16.64
C ALA A 300 -13.26 17.92 -16.02
N LEU A 301 -13.75 19.10 -16.38
CA LEU A 301 -15.06 19.61 -15.95
C LEU A 301 -16.22 18.79 -16.55
N ILE A 302 -16.10 18.30 -17.78
CA ILE A 302 -17.08 17.40 -18.42
C ILE A 302 -17.17 16.07 -17.66
N ASP A 303 -16.03 15.42 -17.39
CA ASP A 303 -15.99 14.16 -16.62
C ASP A 303 -16.51 14.35 -15.18
N MET A 304 -16.18 15.48 -14.54
CA MET A 304 -16.65 15.83 -13.20
C MET A 304 -18.15 16.12 -13.16
N TRP A 305 -18.70 16.96 -14.06
CA TRP A 305 -20.15 17.21 -14.10
C TRP A 305 -20.94 15.96 -14.46
N GLY A 306 -20.37 15.10 -15.33
CA GLY A 306 -20.87 13.75 -15.56
C GLY A 306 -20.96 12.95 -14.26
N LYS A 307 -19.93 12.96 -13.42
CA LYS A 307 -19.86 12.25 -12.13
C LYS A 307 -20.66 12.86 -10.98
N VAL A 308 -21.02 14.13 -11.08
CA VAL A 308 -21.93 14.84 -10.17
C VAL A 308 -23.41 14.66 -10.60
N GLY A 309 -23.68 14.11 -11.79
CA GLY A 309 -25.04 13.87 -12.30
C GLY A 309 -25.68 15.08 -13.00
N TYR A 310 -24.89 15.95 -13.63
CA TYR A 310 -25.37 17.15 -14.32
C TYR A 310 -24.91 17.16 -15.78
N VAL A 311 -25.46 16.22 -16.56
CA VAL A 311 -25.13 16.02 -17.97
C VAL A 311 -25.32 17.30 -18.81
N ASP A 312 -26.33 18.12 -18.49
CA ASP A 312 -26.57 19.38 -19.20
C ASP A 312 -25.39 20.35 -19.11
N LYS A 313 -24.73 20.44 -17.94
CA LYS A 313 -23.52 21.26 -17.78
C LYS A 313 -22.30 20.69 -18.48
N ALA A 314 -22.16 19.36 -18.50
CA ALA A 314 -21.12 18.71 -19.28
C ALA A 314 -21.33 19.01 -20.79
N LYS A 315 -22.58 18.96 -21.25
CA LYS A 315 -23.00 19.28 -22.62
C LYS A 315 -22.78 20.76 -22.98
N GLU A 316 -23.16 21.69 -22.10
CA GLU A 316 -22.88 23.13 -22.23
C GLU A 316 -21.38 23.37 -22.45
N ILE A 317 -20.53 22.84 -21.55
CA ILE A 317 -19.07 23.01 -21.64
C ILE A 317 -18.54 22.37 -22.93
N PHE A 318 -18.94 21.15 -23.26
CA PHE A 318 -18.52 20.47 -24.49
C PHE A 318 -18.90 21.27 -25.76
N GLN A 319 -20.06 21.92 -25.78
CA GLN A 319 -20.50 22.80 -26.87
C GLN A 319 -19.70 24.12 -26.96
N THR A 320 -19.05 24.56 -25.88
CA THR A 320 -18.14 25.73 -25.95
C THR A 320 -16.76 25.43 -26.55
N ILE A 321 -16.37 24.15 -26.68
CA ILE A 321 -15.06 23.77 -27.21
C ILE A 321 -15.10 23.86 -28.75
N PRO A 322 -14.39 24.78 -29.43
CA PRO A 322 -14.55 25.01 -30.88
C PRO A 322 -14.10 23.82 -31.74
N LYS A 323 -13.25 22.96 -31.17
CA LYS A 323 -12.83 21.68 -31.73
C LYS A 323 -12.45 20.75 -30.56
N PRO A 324 -13.37 19.89 -30.08
CA PRO A 324 -13.05 18.91 -29.07
C PRO A 324 -11.94 17.97 -29.55
N ASP A 325 -11.03 17.62 -28.65
CA ASP A 325 -10.08 16.52 -28.85
C ASP A 325 -10.75 15.18 -28.50
N TYR A 326 -10.08 14.06 -28.80
CA TYR A 326 -10.61 12.73 -28.51
C TYR A 326 -10.88 12.52 -27.01
N ILE A 327 -10.11 13.17 -26.13
CA ILE A 327 -10.30 13.13 -24.67
C ILE A 327 -11.63 13.79 -24.29
N GLY A 328 -11.98 14.92 -24.90
CA GLY A 328 -13.27 15.59 -24.70
C GLY A 328 -14.46 14.75 -25.17
N TYR A 329 -14.34 14.09 -26.32
CA TYR A 329 -15.34 13.11 -26.77
C TYR A 329 -15.44 11.93 -25.78
N THR A 330 -14.30 11.39 -25.33
CA THR A 330 -14.25 10.29 -24.34
C THR A 330 -14.96 10.68 -23.04
N ALA A 331 -14.67 11.87 -22.52
CA ALA A 331 -15.28 12.41 -21.30
C ALA A 331 -16.80 12.58 -21.46
N MET A 332 -17.28 13.06 -22.61
CA MET A 332 -18.71 13.23 -22.86
C MET A 332 -19.45 11.90 -23.08
N ILE A 333 -18.82 10.92 -23.76
CA ILE A 333 -19.33 9.55 -23.88
C ILE A 333 -19.41 8.87 -22.51
N ASN A 334 -18.38 9.04 -21.67
CA ASN A 334 -18.36 8.56 -20.29
C ASN A 334 -19.46 9.23 -19.44
N CYS A 335 -19.63 10.55 -19.57
CA CYS A 335 -20.71 11.30 -18.92
C CYS A 335 -22.10 10.72 -19.27
N TYR A 336 -22.37 10.48 -20.55
CA TYR A 336 -23.63 9.85 -20.98
C TYR A 336 -23.79 8.42 -20.46
N GLY A 337 -22.75 7.58 -20.53
CA GLY A 337 -22.78 6.20 -20.04
C GLY A 337 -22.94 6.05 -18.52
N LEU A 338 -22.37 6.96 -17.73
CA LEU A 338 -22.53 7.00 -16.27
C LEU A 338 -23.95 7.39 -15.83
N ASN A 339 -24.71 8.11 -16.67
CA ASN A 339 -26.05 8.62 -16.38
C ASN A 339 -27.18 7.90 -17.15
N GLY A 340 -26.87 6.81 -17.86
CA GLY A 340 -27.86 5.95 -18.54
C GLY A 340 -28.32 6.43 -19.94
N GLN A 341 -27.62 7.39 -20.53
CA GLN A 341 -28.01 8.02 -21.80
C GLN A 341 -27.29 7.40 -23.00
N GLY A 342 -27.32 6.05 -23.09
CA GLY A 342 -26.50 5.26 -24.04
C GLY A 342 -26.66 5.64 -25.52
N ASN A 343 -27.87 5.98 -25.97
CA ASN A 343 -28.11 6.43 -27.34
C ASN A 343 -27.30 7.69 -27.70
N GLN A 344 -27.15 8.63 -26.77
CA GLN A 344 -26.38 9.87 -26.97
C GLN A 344 -24.86 9.62 -26.92
N ALA A 345 -24.42 8.65 -26.11
CA ALA A 345 -23.04 8.14 -26.14
C ALA A 345 -22.69 7.52 -27.51
N ILE A 346 -23.57 6.67 -28.06
CA ILE A 346 -23.39 6.06 -29.39
C ILE A 346 -23.40 7.12 -30.50
N GLU A 347 -24.29 8.11 -30.43
CA GLU A 347 -24.35 9.21 -31.40
C GLU A 347 -23.07 10.06 -31.42
N LEU A 348 -22.46 10.33 -30.26
CA LEU A 348 -21.14 10.99 -30.19
C LEU A 348 -20.02 10.08 -30.69
N TYR A 349 -20.00 8.81 -30.28
CA TYR A 349 -18.99 7.83 -30.71
C TYR A 349 -18.94 7.71 -32.24
N ARG A 350 -20.09 7.63 -32.90
CA ARG A 350 -20.22 7.59 -34.38
C ARG A 350 -19.69 8.83 -35.10
N LYS A 351 -19.50 9.96 -34.40
CA LYS A 351 -18.94 11.21 -34.96
C LYS A 351 -17.40 11.27 -34.88
N ILE A 352 -16.75 10.37 -34.13
CA ILE A 352 -15.29 10.32 -34.02
C ILE A 352 -14.73 9.57 -35.25
N PRO A 353 -13.76 10.13 -36.00
CA PRO A 353 -13.09 9.39 -37.07
C PRO A 353 -12.33 8.19 -36.49
N LYS A 354 -12.57 6.97 -37.01
CA LYS A 354 -12.02 5.69 -36.47
C LYS A 354 -10.56 5.76 -36.00
N LYS A 355 -9.68 6.41 -36.77
CA LYS A 355 -8.24 6.60 -36.48
C LYS A 355 -7.89 7.42 -35.22
N PHE A 356 -8.87 8.00 -34.53
CA PHE A 356 -8.70 8.78 -33.29
C PHE A 356 -9.45 8.17 -32.10
N ILE A 357 -10.07 6.99 -32.27
CA ILE A 357 -10.74 6.26 -31.19
C ILE A 357 -9.67 5.42 -30.48
N ASP A 358 -9.64 5.47 -29.14
CA ASP A 358 -8.73 4.67 -28.32
C ASP A 358 -9.48 3.57 -27.53
N GLU A 359 -8.72 2.71 -26.86
CA GLU A 359 -9.26 1.64 -26.00
C GLU A 359 -10.24 2.17 -24.95
N VAL A 360 -9.95 3.35 -24.36
CA VAL A 360 -10.79 3.97 -23.32
C VAL A 360 -12.13 4.39 -23.91
N THR A 361 -12.12 5.00 -25.09
CA THR A 361 -13.34 5.41 -25.83
C THR A 361 -14.22 4.19 -26.16
N HIS A 362 -13.62 3.09 -26.63
CA HIS A 362 -14.34 1.84 -26.89
C HIS A 362 -14.98 1.27 -25.60
N VAL A 363 -14.25 1.24 -24.50
CA VAL A 363 -14.77 0.76 -23.20
C VAL A 363 -15.88 1.68 -22.68
N CYS A 364 -15.75 3.00 -22.80
CA CYS A 364 -16.78 3.95 -22.36
C CYS A 364 -18.10 3.79 -23.13
N VAL A 365 -18.07 3.58 -24.45
CA VAL A 365 -19.31 3.35 -25.23
C VAL A 365 -19.92 1.97 -24.96
N LEU A 366 -19.12 0.90 -24.83
CA LEU A 366 -19.62 -0.43 -24.48
C LEU A 366 -20.25 -0.45 -23.07
N ASN A 367 -19.64 0.25 -22.11
CA ASN A 367 -20.24 0.45 -20.78
C ASN A 367 -21.55 1.25 -20.87
N ALA A 368 -21.63 2.28 -21.71
CA ALA A 368 -22.88 3.02 -21.95
C ALA A 368 -24.00 2.13 -22.52
N CYS A 369 -23.66 1.20 -23.43
CA CYS A 369 -24.60 0.19 -23.92
C CYS A 369 -25.03 -0.79 -22.82
N SER A 370 -24.08 -1.36 -22.05
CA SER A 370 -24.35 -2.22 -20.87
C SER A 370 -25.25 -1.53 -19.83
N HIS A 371 -25.11 -0.21 -19.69
CA HIS A 371 -25.89 0.59 -18.75
C HIS A 371 -27.30 0.87 -19.23
N SER A 372 -27.52 0.91 -20.54
CA SER A 372 -28.79 1.31 -21.16
C SER A 372 -29.53 0.13 -21.83
N GLY A 373 -29.00 -1.10 -21.74
CA GLY A 373 -29.57 -2.31 -22.35
C GLY A 373 -29.38 -2.44 -23.87
N LEU A 374 -28.50 -1.63 -24.48
CA LEU A 374 -28.37 -1.50 -25.94
C LEU A 374 -27.44 -2.58 -26.53
N VAL A 375 -27.81 -3.85 -26.37
CA VAL A 375 -26.94 -5.00 -26.68
C VAL A 375 -26.59 -5.10 -28.16
N ASP A 376 -27.53 -4.86 -29.08
CA ASP A 376 -27.27 -4.98 -30.53
C ASP A 376 -26.34 -3.89 -31.07
N GLU A 377 -26.40 -2.69 -30.49
CA GLU A 377 -25.41 -1.63 -30.71
C GLU A 377 -24.05 -1.99 -30.10
N ALA A 378 -24.01 -2.62 -28.92
CA ALA A 378 -22.77 -3.15 -28.34
C ALA A 378 -22.13 -4.21 -29.25
N ARG A 379 -22.92 -5.18 -29.76
CA ARG A 379 -22.48 -6.20 -30.74
C ARG A 379 -21.91 -5.54 -32.00
N THR A 380 -22.63 -4.57 -32.56
CA THR A 380 -22.24 -3.86 -33.79
C THR A 380 -20.97 -3.03 -33.61
N ILE A 381 -20.81 -2.37 -32.46
CA ILE A 381 -19.58 -1.66 -32.09
C ILE A 381 -18.42 -2.64 -31.91
N PHE A 382 -18.61 -3.71 -31.12
CA PHE A 382 -17.57 -4.69 -30.79
C PHE A 382 -17.01 -5.41 -32.04
N LEU A 383 -17.89 -5.82 -32.97
CA LEU A 383 -17.48 -6.41 -34.25
C LEU A 383 -16.64 -5.44 -35.11
N ASN A 384 -16.89 -4.13 -35.00
CA ASN A 384 -16.16 -3.09 -35.73
C ASN A 384 -14.80 -2.70 -35.11
N ILE A 385 -14.39 -3.31 -33.99
CA ILE A 385 -13.10 -3.07 -33.34
C ILE A 385 -12.06 -4.04 -33.92
N GLU A 386 -11.03 -3.49 -34.57
CA GLU A 386 -9.95 -4.25 -35.21
C GLU A 386 -9.06 -4.97 -34.18
N MET A 387 -8.53 -4.25 -33.18
CA MET A 387 -7.75 -4.83 -32.07
C MET A 387 -8.55 -4.80 -30.78
N LYS A 388 -9.05 -5.96 -30.34
CA LYS A 388 -9.83 -6.13 -29.11
C LYS A 388 -8.88 -6.43 -27.95
N THR A 389 -8.95 -5.65 -26.87
CA THR A 389 -8.14 -5.86 -25.65
C THR A 389 -8.94 -6.52 -24.54
N ASN A 390 -8.26 -7.03 -23.52
CA ASN A 390 -8.85 -7.60 -22.30
C ASN A 390 -9.94 -6.69 -21.68
N LYS A 391 -9.81 -5.36 -21.75
CA LYS A 391 -10.82 -4.41 -21.23
C LYS A 391 -12.06 -4.34 -22.12
N ILE A 392 -11.88 -4.39 -23.44
CA ILE A 392 -12.95 -4.37 -24.44
C ILE A 392 -13.77 -5.66 -24.35
N TYR A 393 -13.12 -6.83 -24.22
CA TYR A 393 -13.80 -8.09 -23.90
C TYR A 393 -14.54 -8.01 -22.56
N THR A 394 -13.92 -7.50 -21.49
CA THR A 394 -14.58 -7.36 -20.17
C THR A 394 -15.86 -6.51 -20.25
N ALA A 395 -15.85 -5.40 -20.99
CA ALA A 395 -17.00 -4.51 -21.16
C ALA A 395 -18.13 -5.15 -21.99
N MET A 396 -17.78 -5.86 -23.07
CA MET A 396 -18.77 -6.60 -23.87
C MET A 396 -19.41 -7.75 -23.08
N ILE A 397 -18.61 -8.45 -22.27
CA ILE A 397 -19.08 -9.57 -21.43
C ILE A 397 -19.96 -9.05 -20.28
N ASP A 398 -19.68 -7.89 -19.67
CA ASP A 398 -20.62 -7.23 -18.74
C ASP A 398 -21.96 -6.89 -19.43
N CYS A 399 -21.92 -6.34 -20.65
CA CYS A 399 -23.11 -6.03 -21.43
C CYS A 399 -23.99 -7.26 -21.68
N LEU A 400 -23.40 -8.35 -22.20
CA LEU A 400 -24.12 -9.60 -22.47
C LEU A 400 -24.65 -10.25 -21.19
N SER A 401 -23.85 -10.27 -20.12
CA SER A 401 -24.20 -10.91 -18.85
C SER A 401 -25.27 -10.16 -18.06
N ARG A 402 -25.42 -8.85 -18.27
CA ARG A 402 -26.47 -8.02 -17.65
C ARG A 402 -27.78 -8.00 -18.43
N ALA A 403 -27.73 -8.34 -19.71
CA ALA A 403 -28.90 -8.63 -20.54
C ALA A 403 -29.15 -10.15 -20.68
N SER A 404 -28.53 -10.95 -19.81
CA SER A 404 -28.80 -12.38 -19.61
C SER A 404 -28.54 -13.28 -20.83
N PHE A 405 -27.76 -12.80 -21.80
CA PHE A 405 -27.24 -13.56 -22.95
C PHE A 405 -26.04 -14.44 -22.54
N PHE A 406 -26.22 -15.29 -21.52
CA PHE A 406 -25.14 -16.03 -20.87
C PHE A 406 -24.39 -16.99 -21.80
N GLU A 407 -25.07 -17.63 -22.76
CA GLU A 407 -24.40 -18.51 -23.73
C GLU A 407 -23.47 -17.76 -24.69
N GLU A 408 -23.84 -16.54 -25.09
CA GLU A 408 -23.03 -15.68 -25.95
C GLU A 408 -21.85 -15.12 -25.17
N ALA A 409 -22.08 -14.69 -23.93
CA ALA A 409 -21.02 -14.30 -23.01
C ALA A 409 -20.02 -15.44 -22.78
N GLN A 410 -20.49 -16.69 -22.62
CA GLN A 410 -19.62 -17.84 -22.40
C GLN A 410 -18.80 -18.20 -23.66
N LYS A 411 -19.41 -18.17 -24.86
CA LYS A 411 -18.69 -18.34 -26.14
C LYS A 411 -17.61 -17.26 -26.32
N LEU A 412 -17.89 -16.02 -25.93
CA LEU A 412 -16.95 -14.91 -26.01
C LEU A 412 -15.80 -15.00 -24.98
N ILE A 413 -16.02 -15.70 -23.85
CA ILE A 413 -14.94 -16.12 -22.94
C ILE A 413 -14.08 -17.21 -23.59
N ASP A 414 -14.69 -18.19 -24.25
CA ASP A 414 -13.96 -19.28 -24.92
C ASP A 414 -13.11 -18.76 -26.10
N GLU A 415 -13.60 -17.75 -26.84
CA GLU A 415 -12.83 -16.97 -27.83
C GLU A 415 -11.67 -16.21 -27.18
N PHE A 416 -11.94 -15.48 -26.08
CA PHE A 416 -10.91 -14.73 -25.37
C PHE A 416 -9.79 -15.62 -24.82
N GLU A 417 -10.12 -16.77 -24.23
CA GLU A 417 -9.15 -17.75 -23.70
C GLU A 417 -8.29 -18.43 -24.78
N HIS A 418 -8.66 -18.33 -26.07
CA HIS A 418 -7.83 -18.82 -27.18
C HIS A 418 -6.69 -17.84 -27.52
N ASP A 419 -7.02 -16.56 -27.63
CA ASP A 419 -6.10 -15.51 -28.08
C ASP A 419 -5.35 -14.80 -26.93
N HIS A 420 -5.86 -14.88 -25.70
CA HIS A 420 -5.38 -14.10 -24.55
C HIS A 420 -5.29 -14.93 -23.26
N SER A 421 -4.38 -14.52 -22.36
CA SER A 421 -4.34 -15.08 -21.00
C SER A 421 -5.63 -14.75 -20.23
N PRO A 422 -6.26 -15.73 -19.53
CA PRO A 422 -7.41 -15.51 -18.67
C PRO A 422 -7.25 -14.31 -17.71
N ILE A 423 -8.32 -13.53 -17.49
CA ILE A 423 -8.32 -12.46 -16.47
C ILE A 423 -9.57 -12.47 -15.58
N ILE A 424 -9.38 -12.30 -14.27
CA ILE A 424 -10.43 -12.33 -13.23
C ILE A 424 -11.65 -11.42 -13.53
N PRO A 425 -11.50 -10.17 -14.03
CA PRO A 425 -12.64 -9.28 -14.29
C PRO A 425 -13.70 -9.85 -15.24
N ILE A 426 -13.31 -10.67 -16.22
CA ILE A 426 -14.24 -11.25 -17.21
C ILE A 426 -15.24 -12.20 -16.54
N TYR A 427 -14.77 -13.13 -15.72
CA TYR A 427 -15.61 -14.06 -14.97
C TYR A 427 -16.41 -13.35 -13.87
N MET A 428 -15.85 -12.29 -13.27
CA MET A 428 -16.56 -11.43 -12.32
C MET A 428 -17.75 -10.71 -12.96
N SER A 429 -17.63 -10.24 -14.22
CA SER A 429 -18.76 -9.68 -14.98
C SER A 429 -19.86 -10.72 -15.20
N LEU A 430 -19.50 -11.92 -15.67
CA LEU A 430 -20.46 -13.01 -15.91
C LEU A 430 -21.18 -13.45 -14.63
N LEU A 431 -20.44 -13.64 -13.53
CA LEU A 431 -20.98 -14.05 -12.23
C LEU A 431 -21.83 -12.94 -11.57
N SER A 432 -21.48 -11.66 -11.78
CA SER A 432 -22.32 -10.52 -11.37
C SER A 432 -23.62 -10.41 -12.18
N GLY A 433 -23.61 -10.82 -13.46
CA GLY A 433 -24.80 -10.99 -14.30
C GLY A 433 -25.70 -12.12 -13.81
N ALA A 434 -25.14 -13.33 -13.73
CA ALA A 434 -25.83 -14.56 -13.32
C ALA A 434 -26.46 -14.48 -11.91
N ARG A 435 -25.87 -13.69 -10.99
CA ARG A 435 -26.49 -13.36 -9.70
C ARG A 435 -27.85 -12.70 -9.84
N ASN A 436 -28.02 -11.78 -10.79
CA ASN A 436 -29.25 -10.99 -10.92
C ASN A 436 -30.43 -11.89 -11.34
N GLU A 437 -30.15 -12.87 -12.21
CA GLU A 437 -31.10 -13.91 -12.65
C GLU A 437 -31.18 -15.11 -11.67
N LYS A 438 -30.58 -15.00 -10.47
CA LYS A 438 -30.59 -16.05 -9.43
C LYS A 438 -30.03 -17.41 -9.90
N ASN A 439 -29.22 -17.43 -10.96
CA ASN A 439 -28.74 -18.65 -11.61
C ASN A 439 -27.54 -19.26 -10.86
N SER A 440 -27.84 -20.03 -9.80
CA SER A 440 -26.85 -20.69 -8.94
C SER A 440 -25.97 -21.70 -9.67
N HIS A 441 -26.51 -22.42 -10.68
CA HIS A 441 -25.74 -23.38 -11.47
C HIS A 441 -24.64 -22.68 -12.28
N LEU A 442 -24.98 -21.63 -13.04
CA LEU A 442 -23.99 -20.87 -13.80
C LEU A 442 -22.98 -20.16 -12.89
N CYS A 443 -23.43 -19.60 -11.75
CA CYS A 443 -22.51 -18.98 -10.79
C CYS A 443 -21.49 -19.99 -10.25
N GLN A 444 -21.90 -21.21 -9.93
CA GLN A 444 -21.00 -22.27 -9.48
C GLN A 444 -20.04 -22.71 -10.59
N GLN A 445 -20.54 -22.93 -11.82
CA GLN A 445 -19.70 -23.29 -12.98
C GLN A 445 -18.62 -22.24 -13.26
N VAL A 446 -18.99 -20.95 -13.24
CA VAL A 446 -18.04 -19.84 -13.46
C VAL A 446 -17.04 -19.75 -12.32
N PHE A 447 -17.47 -19.92 -11.07
CA PHE A 447 -16.58 -19.92 -9.89
C PHE A 447 -15.60 -21.11 -9.89
N ASP A 448 -16.02 -22.29 -10.33
CA ASP A 448 -15.13 -23.45 -10.48
C ASP A 448 -14.20 -23.33 -11.70
N ARG A 449 -14.66 -22.71 -12.80
CA ARG A 449 -13.79 -22.33 -13.94
C ARG A 449 -12.73 -21.33 -13.49
N MET A 450 -13.11 -20.32 -12.70
CA MET A 450 -12.16 -19.42 -12.05
C MET A 450 -11.16 -20.22 -11.22
N LYS A 451 -11.61 -21.05 -10.25
CA LYS A 451 -10.72 -21.86 -9.38
C LYS A 451 -9.72 -22.72 -10.17
N LYS A 452 -10.09 -23.18 -11.35
CA LYS A 452 -9.25 -23.98 -12.24
C LYS A 452 -8.24 -23.15 -13.05
N LEU A 453 -8.65 -21.96 -13.54
CA LEU A 453 -7.81 -21.10 -14.39
C LEU A 453 -6.89 -20.18 -13.58
N PHE A 454 -7.33 -19.76 -12.40
CA PHE A 454 -6.51 -19.10 -11.40
C PHE A 454 -6.38 -20.04 -10.20
N PRO A 455 -5.51 -21.06 -10.24
CA PRO A 455 -5.09 -21.73 -9.00
C PRO A 455 -4.34 -20.74 -8.08
N GLU A 456 -3.93 -19.59 -8.62
CA GLU A 456 -3.16 -18.51 -7.99
C GLU A 456 -3.97 -17.38 -7.29
N VAL A 457 -5.29 -17.30 -7.53
CA VAL A 457 -6.28 -16.54 -6.73
C VAL A 457 -7.56 -17.38 -6.69
N GLY A 458 -8.23 -17.65 -5.56
CA GLY A 458 -8.90 -18.97 -5.37
C GLY A 458 -9.83 -19.10 -4.16
N ASN A 459 -9.50 -19.89 -3.11
CA ASN A 459 -10.36 -19.89 -1.88
C ASN A 459 -10.53 -18.45 -1.33
N SER A 460 -9.47 -17.63 -1.46
CA SER A 460 -9.54 -16.18 -1.40
C SER A 460 -9.93 -15.55 -2.75
N TYR A 461 -11.18 -15.74 -3.20
CA TYR A 461 -11.87 -14.80 -4.10
C TYR A 461 -12.89 -14.00 -3.27
N PRO A 462 -12.52 -12.96 -2.51
CA PRO A 462 -13.47 -12.31 -1.59
C PRO A 462 -14.74 -11.84 -2.32
N SER A 463 -14.57 -11.23 -3.49
CA SER A 463 -15.68 -10.74 -4.31
C SER A 463 -16.49 -11.89 -4.96
N ALA A 464 -15.86 -12.88 -5.59
CA ALA A 464 -16.59 -13.96 -6.25
C ALA A 464 -17.27 -14.91 -5.24
N SER A 465 -16.58 -15.25 -4.14
CA SER A 465 -17.13 -16.07 -3.05
C SER A 465 -18.29 -15.36 -2.35
N VAL A 466 -18.22 -14.05 -2.09
CA VAL A 466 -19.37 -13.29 -1.56
C VAL A 466 -20.52 -13.27 -2.57
N LEU A 467 -20.26 -13.03 -3.86
CA LEU A 467 -21.31 -13.06 -4.87
C LEU A 467 -21.99 -14.43 -4.96
N LEU A 468 -21.23 -15.53 -4.98
CA LEU A 468 -21.75 -16.89 -5.02
C LEU A 468 -22.51 -17.26 -3.74
N ALA A 469 -22.00 -16.90 -2.56
CA ALA A 469 -22.71 -17.09 -1.30
C ALA A 469 -24.04 -16.32 -1.26
N ASN A 470 -24.07 -15.11 -1.80
CA ASN A 470 -25.31 -14.35 -1.96
C ASN A 470 -26.27 -15.08 -2.90
N VAL A 471 -25.81 -15.64 -4.02
CA VAL A 471 -26.69 -16.41 -4.93
C VAL A 471 -27.27 -17.64 -4.24
N TYR A 472 -26.47 -18.39 -3.48
CA TYR A 472 -27.00 -19.52 -2.71
C TYR A 472 -28.04 -19.09 -1.67
N ALA A 473 -27.82 -17.98 -0.94
CA ALA A 473 -28.84 -17.41 -0.05
C ALA A 473 -30.12 -16.99 -0.81
N ILE A 474 -29.97 -16.35 -1.98
CA ILE A 474 -31.08 -15.98 -2.87
C ILE A 474 -31.85 -17.20 -3.41
N SER A 475 -31.17 -18.34 -3.61
CA SER A 475 -31.78 -19.63 -3.99
C SER A 475 -32.33 -20.44 -2.81
N GLY A 476 -32.22 -19.94 -1.56
CA GLY A 476 -32.65 -20.65 -0.34
C GLY A 476 -31.66 -21.72 0.17
N ASP A 477 -30.51 -21.89 -0.48
CA ASP A 477 -29.46 -22.86 -0.13
C ASP A 477 -28.53 -22.28 0.96
N MET A 478 -29.10 -22.07 2.13
CA MET A 478 -28.43 -21.42 3.26
C MET A 478 -27.21 -22.21 3.76
N GLU A 479 -27.17 -23.53 3.54
CA GLU A 479 -26.03 -24.37 3.90
C GLU A 479 -24.81 -24.05 3.01
N LYS A 480 -24.95 -24.01 1.68
CA LYS A 480 -23.86 -23.61 0.78
C LYS A 480 -23.46 -22.14 0.98
N ALA A 481 -24.43 -21.26 1.21
CA ALA A 481 -24.17 -19.85 1.52
C ALA A 481 -23.32 -19.67 2.79
N SER A 482 -23.65 -20.41 3.85
CA SER A 482 -22.91 -20.43 5.12
C SER A 482 -21.52 -21.05 4.95
N ASN A 483 -21.41 -22.19 4.26
CA ASN A 483 -20.14 -22.86 4.01
C ASN A 483 -19.14 -21.97 3.25
N ILE A 484 -19.58 -21.22 2.24
CA ILE A 484 -18.71 -20.29 1.51
C ILE A 484 -18.35 -19.07 2.36
N GLN A 485 -19.29 -18.52 3.15
CA GLN A 485 -18.98 -17.42 4.06
C GLN A 485 -18.00 -17.82 5.17
N ASN A 486 -18.07 -19.07 5.64
CA ASN A 486 -17.10 -19.65 6.59
C ASN A 486 -15.73 -19.94 5.96
N GLN A 487 -15.62 -20.02 4.63
CA GLN A 487 -14.33 -20.01 3.92
C GLN A 487 -13.78 -18.58 3.80
N VAL A 488 -14.64 -17.60 3.47
CA VAL A 488 -14.24 -16.18 3.36
C VAL A 488 -13.82 -15.59 4.70
N SER A 489 -14.54 -15.86 5.80
CA SER A 489 -14.23 -15.33 7.14
C SER A 489 -12.95 -15.89 7.74
N LYS A 490 -12.49 -17.06 7.29
CA LYS A 490 -11.18 -17.65 7.65
C LYS A 490 -10.02 -17.10 6.80
N SER A 491 -10.31 -16.38 5.71
CA SER A 491 -9.28 -15.68 4.93
C SER A 491 -8.92 -14.34 5.58
N GLN A 492 -7.65 -13.94 5.55
CA GLN A 492 -7.21 -12.65 6.10
C GLN A 492 -7.63 -11.43 5.24
N VAL A 493 -8.47 -11.60 4.22
CA VAL A 493 -8.74 -10.54 3.24
C VAL A 493 -9.77 -9.54 3.77
N LYS A 494 -9.32 -8.31 4.00
CA LYS A 494 -10.17 -7.19 4.43
C LYS A 494 -11.20 -6.87 3.35
N LYS A 495 -12.47 -7.22 3.61
CA LYS A 495 -13.62 -6.76 2.82
C LYS A 495 -13.68 -5.23 2.83
N GLU A 496 -13.82 -4.61 1.67
CA GLU A 496 -14.01 -3.16 1.59
C GLU A 496 -15.32 -2.76 2.29
N ILE A 497 -15.27 -1.74 3.14
CA ILE A 497 -16.41 -1.31 3.95
C ILE A 497 -17.34 -0.46 3.08
N GLY A 498 -18.63 -0.80 3.05
CA GLY A 498 -19.65 -0.04 2.35
C GLY A 498 -19.93 1.31 3.02
N LEU A 499 -19.42 2.37 2.41
CA LEU A 499 -19.47 3.75 2.87
C LEU A 499 -20.31 4.59 1.91
N SER A 500 -21.19 5.41 2.47
CA SER A 500 -21.98 6.39 1.71
C SER A 500 -21.79 7.77 2.35
N TRP A 501 -21.68 8.81 1.53
CA TRP A 501 -21.44 10.18 2.01
C TRP A 501 -22.27 11.21 1.24
N THR A 502 -22.43 12.38 1.86
CA THR A 502 -23.28 13.47 1.39
C THR A 502 -22.76 14.80 1.97
N VAL A 503 -23.10 15.91 1.32
CA VAL A 503 -22.73 17.27 1.78
C VAL A 503 -24.01 17.99 2.18
N VAL A 504 -24.10 18.39 3.45
CA VAL A 504 -25.26 19.09 4.01
C VAL A 504 -24.78 20.36 4.69
N ASN A 505 -25.41 21.50 4.40
CA ASN A 505 -25.02 22.82 4.93
C ASN A 505 -23.51 23.15 4.74
N GLY A 506 -22.90 22.64 3.67
CA GLY A 506 -21.47 22.80 3.34
C GLY A 506 -20.53 21.87 4.12
N GLN A 507 -21.03 21.04 5.01
CA GLN A 507 -20.25 20.05 5.77
C GLN A 507 -20.37 18.65 5.16
N TYR A 508 -19.27 17.89 5.19
CA TYR A 508 -19.17 16.55 4.61
C TYR A 508 -19.46 15.47 5.66
N PHE A 509 -20.50 14.67 5.42
CA PHE A 509 -20.94 13.60 6.32
C PHE A 509 -20.75 12.23 5.68
N LYS A 510 -20.14 11.29 6.41
CA LYS A 510 -19.77 9.94 5.93
C LYS A 510 -20.34 8.88 6.88
N PHE A 511 -21.09 7.93 6.33
CA PHE A 511 -21.79 6.88 7.05
C PHE A 511 -21.27 5.50 6.60
N ARG A 512 -21.01 4.60 7.55
CA ARG A 512 -20.92 3.14 7.31
C ARG A 512 -22.28 2.50 7.54
N ALA A 513 -22.47 1.26 7.09
CA ALA A 513 -23.65 0.49 7.48
C ALA A 513 -23.67 0.33 9.02
N HIS A 514 -24.86 0.44 9.62
CA HIS A 514 -25.13 0.36 11.06
C HIS A 514 -24.36 1.39 11.90
N ASP A 515 -24.01 2.55 11.33
CA ASP A 515 -23.25 3.54 12.08
C ASP A 515 -24.07 4.20 13.19
N LYS A 516 -23.48 4.27 14.37
CA LYS A 516 -24.01 4.98 15.55
C LYS A 516 -23.04 6.07 16.04
N SER A 517 -21.96 6.35 15.28
CA SER A 517 -20.94 7.36 15.60
C SER A 517 -21.44 8.80 15.50
N HIS A 518 -22.47 9.06 14.68
CA HIS A 518 -23.02 10.40 14.50
C HIS A 518 -23.68 10.90 15.79
N PRO A 519 -23.45 12.17 16.24
CA PRO A 519 -24.03 12.68 17.49
C PRO A 519 -25.57 12.59 17.54
N ARG A 520 -26.22 12.82 16.39
CA ARG A 520 -27.69 12.74 16.22
C ARG A 520 -28.15 11.37 15.69
N SER A 521 -27.38 10.31 15.90
CA SER A 521 -27.68 8.96 15.38
C SER A 521 -29.07 8.46 15.81
N LYS A 522 -29.50 8.72 17.06
CA LYS A 522 -30.85 8.37 17.54
C LYS A 522 -31.97 8.94 16.66
N GLU A 523 -31.84 10.20 16.23
CA GLU A 523 -32.82 10.87 15.37
C GLU A 523 -32.79 10.30 13.94
N ILE A 524 -31.60 9.98 13.42
CA ILE A 524 -31.42 9.35 12.11
C ILE A 524 -32.14 7.99 12.07
N TYR A 525 -31.92 7.13 13.07
CA TYR A 525 -32.64 5.84 13.14
C TYR A 525 -34.15 6.02 13.33
N ALA A 526 -34.60 6.96 14.16
CA ALA A 526 -36.02 7.24 14.33
C ALA A 526 -36.71 7.68 13.02
N LEU A 527 -36.04 8.49 12.19
CA LEU A 527 -36.57 8.84 10.86
C LEU A 527 -36.50 7.66 9.88
N VAL A 528 -35.44 6.86 9.89
CA VAL A 528 -35.34 5.63 9.09
C VAL A 528 -36.48 4.64 9.43
N ASP A 529 -36.80 4.48 10.71
CA ASP A 529 -37.91 3.63 11.19
C ASP A 529 -39.30 4.20 10.90
N HIS A 530 -39.43 5.53 10.75
CA HIS A 530 -40.64 6.16 10.24
C HIS A 530 -40.78 5.96 8.72
N ILE A 531 -39.70 6.13 7.97
CA ILE A 531 -39.67 5.92 6.52
C ILE A 531 -40.00 4.45 6.19
N SER A 532 -39.37 3.48 6.86
CA SER A 532 -39.58 2.05 6.56
C SER A 532 -41.04 1.62 6.71
N LYS A 533 -41.76 2.11 7.73
CA LYS A 533 -43.21 1.91 7.90
C LYS A 533 -44.00 2.46 6.71
N ARG A 534 -43.73 3.71 6.30
CA ARG A 534 -44.41 4.37 5.17
C ARG A 534 -44.07 3.79 3.79
N LEU A 535 -42.97 3.04 3.70
CA LEU A 535 -42.61 2.21 2.55
C LEU A 535 -43.39 0.89 2.55
N ILE A 536 -43.52 0.21 3.69
CA ILE A 536 -44.31 -1.03 3.83
C ILE A 536 -45.80 -0.76 3.54
N GLU A 537 -46.35 0.36 4.03
CA GLU A 537 -47.68 0.86 3.66
C GLU A 537 -47.90 1.00 2.14
N ARG A 538 -46.81 1.23 1.38
CA ARG A 538 -46.80 1.36 -0.09
C ARG A 538 -46.41 0.06 -0.81
N GLY A 539 -46.45 -1.07 -0.10
CA GLY A 539 -46.14 -2.38 -0.65
C GLY A 539 -44.65 -2.67 -0.83
N HIS A 540 -43.75 -1.91 -0.20
CA HIS A 540 -42.33 -2.25 -0.22
C HIS A 540 -42.08 -3.52 0.60
N GLN A 541 -41.65 -4.58 -0.07
CA GLN A 541 -41.19 -5.81 0.56
C GLN A 541 -39.67 -5.74 0.73
N TYR A 542 -39.21 -5.89 1.97
CA TYR A 542 -37.80 -6.00 2.32
C TYR A 542 -37.33 -7.44 2.06
N ASP A 543 -36.68 -7.67 0.92
CA ASP A 543 -36.21 -9.00 0.52
C ASP A 543 -35.01 -9.44 1.38
N SER A 544 -35.18 -10.51 2.15
CA SER A 544 -34.14 -11.08 3.03
C SER A 544 -32.94 -11.62 2.27
N ALA A 545 -33.08 -11.92 0.97
CA ALA A 545 -32.02 -12.46 0.13
C ALA A 545 -30.84 -11.50 -0.12
N TRP A 546 -30.96 -10.23 0.29
CA TRP A 546 -29.87 -9.25 0.30
C TRP A 546 -29.06 -9.24 1.60
N ILE A 547 -29.48 -10.01 2.61
CA ILE A 547 -28.77 -10.21 3.87
C ILE A 547 -27.95 -11.49 3.73
N THR A 548 -26.62 -11.37 3.76
CA THR A 548 -25.74 -12.50 3.40
C THR A 548 -25.63 -13.52 4.54
N ARG A 549 -25.63 -13.03 5.80
CA ARG A 549 -25.47 -13.84 7.01
C ARG A 549 -26.82 -14.19 7.65
N PRO A 550 -26.89 -15.22 8.53
CA PRO A 550 -27.97 -15.35 9.49
C PRO A 550 -28.15 -14.05 10.29
N LEU A 551 -29.40 -13.74 10.65
CA LEU A 551 -29.73 -12.65 11.58
C LEU A 551 -29.37 -13.06 13.01
N ASP A 552 -28.91 -12.09 13.80
CA ASP A 552 -28.76 -12.25 15.24
C ASP A 552 -30.14 -12.20 15.92
N ALA A 553 -30.27 -12.69 17.17
CA ALA A 553 -31.57 -12.93 17.80
C ALA A 553 -32.42 -11.66 18.07
N ASP A 554 -31.78 -10.48 18.07
CA ASP A 554 -32.38 -9.15 18.21
C ASP A 554 -32.56 -8.41 16.86
N GLU A 555 -32.13 -9.00 15.75
CA GLU A 555 -32.20 -8.37 14.43
C GLU A 555 -33.40 -8.82 13.60
N THR A 556 -33.91 -7.90 12.78
CA THR A 556 -34.94 -8.18 11.77
C THR A 556 -34.40 -7.88 10.38
N VAL A 557 -35.03 -8.49 9.35
CA VAL A 557 -34.73 -8.20 7.94
C VAL A 557 -34.84 -6.69 7.66
N ILE A 558 -35.86 -6.04 8.22
CA ILE A 558 -36.10 -4.60 8.07
C ILE A 558 -34.97 -3.79 8.72
N SER A 559 -34.64 -4.05 9.99
CA SER A 559 -33.64 -3.26 10.72
C SER A 559 -32.24 -3.33 10.09
N VAL A 560 -31.83 -4.51 9.59
CA VAL A 560 -30.50 -4.68 8.95
C VAL A 560 -30.42 -3.94 7.62
N LEU A 561 -31.45 -4.05 6.77
CA LEU A 561 -31.49 -3.38 5.47
C LEU A 561 -31.69 -1.86 5.61
N CYS A 562 -32.47 -1.44 6.60
CA CYS A 562 -32.65 -0.03 6.94
C CYS A 562 -31.35 0.60 7.47
N GLY A 563 -30.51 -0.17 8.18
CA GLY A 563 -29.19 0.25 8.65
C GLY A 563 -28.13 0.47 7.57
N HIS A 564 -28.42 0.27 6.27
CA HIS A 564 -27.47 0.54 5.19
C HIS A 564 -27.11 2.05 5.09
N SER A 565 -25.85 2.35 4.73
CA SER A 565 -25.31 3.72 4.77
C SER A 565 -26.01 4.68 3.81
N GLU A 566 -26.56 4.20 2.70
CA GLU A 566 -27.43 4.97 1.80
C GLU A 566 -28.62 5.55 2.56
N ASN A 567 -29.34 4.72 3.32
CA ASN A 567 -30.56 5.10 4.02
C ASN A 567 -30.25 6.08 5.16
N LEU A 568 -29.13 5.88 5.88
CA LEU A 568 -28.64 6.82 6.90
C LEU A 568 -28.31 8.19 6.29
N ALA A 569 -27.69 8.23 5.11
CA ALA A 569 -27.38 9.48 4.39
C ALA A 569 -28.64 10.18 3.83
N ILE A 570 -29.63 9.42 3.34
CA ILE A 570 -30.95 9.95 2.93
C ILE A 570 -31.66 10.56 4.15
N ALA A 571 -31.74 9.83 5.26
CA ALA A 571 -32.41 10.30 6.47
C ALA A 571 -31.71 11.53 7.08
N TRP A 572 -30.37 11.61 7.04
CA TRP A 572 -29.66 12.81 7.46
C TRP A 572 -30.01 14.05 6.61
N ASN A 573 -30.10 13.89 5.28
CA ASN A 573 -30.57 14.97 4.40
C ASN A 573 -32.02 15.40 4.73
N LEU A 574 -32.91 14.44 5.02
CA LEU A 574 -34.32 14.71 5.34
C LEU A 574 -34.54 15.30 6.75
N LEU A 575 -33.64 15.05 7.70
CA LEU A 575 -33.67 15.71 9.02
C LEU A 575 -33.26 17.19 8.91
N GLU A 576 -32.20 17.49 8.16
CA GLU A 576 -31.69 18.85 8.01
C GLU A 576 -32.50 19.68 7.00
N ASN A 577 -33.14 19.03 6.04
CA ASN A 577 -34.09 19.64 5.11
C ASN A 577 -35.29 18.71 4.87
N PRO A 578 -36.42 18.90 5.57
CA PRO A 578 -37.61 18.05 5.43
C PRO A 578 -38.32 18.12 4.07
N ASN A 579 -38.05 19.14 3.24
CA ASN A 579 -38.65 19.30 1.91
C ASN A 579 -37.57 19.62 0.85
N PRO A 580 -36.61 18.70 0.58
CA PRO A 580 -35.51 18.97 -0.32
C PRO A 580 -36.00 18.88 -1.77
N SER A 581 -35.60 19.83 -2.62
CA SER A 581 -35.87 19.74 -4.05
C SER A 581 -35.12 18.58 -4.71
N ARG A 582 -33.87 18.36 -4.27
CA ARG A 582 -32.98 17.29 -4.68
C ARG A 582 -32.05 16.86 -3.51
N ILE A 583 -31.73 15.58 -3.42
CA ILE A 583 -30.74 14.98 -2.49
C ILE A 583 -29.58 14.40 -3.32
N GLN A 584 -28.34 14.49 -2.83
CA GLN A 584 -27.17 13.86 -3.47
C GLN A 584 -26.37 13.01 -2.49
N ILE A 585 -26.06 11.78 -2.91
CA ILE A 585 -25.30 10.80 -2.13
C ILE A 585 -24.30 10.09 -3.05
N THR A 586 -23.07 9.88 -2.57
CA THR A 586 -22.05 9.07 -3.25
C THR A 586 -21.70 7.85 -2.38
N LYS A 587 -21.43 6.71 -3.02
CA LYS A 587 -21.14 5.42 -2.38
C LYS A 587 -19.93 4.76 -3.04
N ASN A 588 -18.98 4.24 -2.25
CA ASN A 588 -17.78 3.57 -2.79
C ASN A 588 -18.04 2.20 -3.43
N LEU A 589 -19.17 1.57 -3.13
CA LEU A 589 -19.60 0.29 -3.69
C LEU A 589 -20.89 0.47 -4.52
N ARG A 590 -21.28 -0.55 -5.28
CA ARG A 590 -22.59 -0.59 -5.97
C ARG A 590 -23.75 -0.52 -4.95
N ILE A 591 -24.84 0.18 -5.28
CA ILE A 591 -26.06 0.17 -4.47
C ILE A 591 -26.76 -1.21 -4.54
N CYS A 592 -27.28 -1.72 -3.42
CA CYS A 592 -28.01 -3.00 -3.40
C CYS A 592 -29.46 -2.86 -3.89
N GLY A 593 -30.10 -3.97 -4.29
CA GLY A 593 -31.45 -3.95 -4.85
C GLY A 593 -32.49 -3.35 -3.90
N ASN A 594 -32.45 -3.70 -2.62
CA ASN A 594 -33.34 -3.14 -1.60
C ASN A 594 -33.14 -1.62 -1.42
N CYS A 595 -31.91 -1.12 -1.26
CA CYS A 595 -31.66 0.33 -1.17
C CYS A 595 -32.08 1.07 -2.45
N HIS A 596 -31.84 0.49 -3.62
CA HIS A 596 -32.27 1.06 -4.90
C HIS A 596 -33.80 1.17 -5.01
N GLN A 597 -34.54 0.13 -4.59
CA GLN A 597 -36.00 0.14 -4.61
C GLN A 597 -36.60 1.02 -3.50
N ALA A 598 -36.00 1.05 -2.31
CA ALA A 598 -36.37 1.99 -1.26
C ALA A 598 -36.16 3.44 -1.71
N THR A 599 -35.01 3.77 -2.34
CA THR A 599 -34.70 5.14 -2.78
C THR A 599 -35.70 5.65 -3.82
N LYS A 600 -36.12 4.81 -4.79
CA LYS A 600 -37.25 5.14 -5.71
C LYS A 600 -38.50 5.56 -4.94
N LEU A 601 -38.91 4.76 -3.95
CA LEU A 601 -40.13 4.99 -3.20
C LEU A 601 -40.00 6.18 -2.25
N ILE A 602 -38.81 6.47 -1.71
CA ILE A 602 -38.54 7.68 -0.91
C ILE A 602 -38.60 8.94 -1.78
N ALA A 603 -38.03 8.92 -2.99
CA ALA A 603 -38.13 10.03 -3.95
C ALA A 603 -39.60 10.37 -4.28
N ALA A 604 -40.43 9.34 -4.48
CA ALA A 604 -41.88 9.51 -4.64
C ALA A 604 -42.60 9.97 -3.34
N LEU A 605 -42.19 9.47 -2.17
CA LEU A 605 -42.81 9.76 -0.87
C LEU A 605 -42.58 11.22 -0.41
N TYR A 606 -41.39 11.76 -0.68
CA TYR A 606 -40.99 13.13 -0.30
C TYR A 606 -41.03 14.10 -1.49
N GLN A 607 -41.49 13.66 -2.67
CA GLN A 607 -41.58 14.46 -3.89
C GLN A 607 -40.27 15.20 -4.24
N CYS A 608 -39.15 14.53 -3.98
CA CYS A 608 -37.79 15.01 -4.24
C CYS A 608 -37.13 14.18 -5.34
N GLU A 609 -36.09 14.70 -5.97
CA GLU A 609 -35.19 13.87 -6.78
C GLU A 609 -34.03 13.39 -5.91
N ILE A 610 -33.65 12.12 -5.98
CA ILE A 610 -32.48 11.61 -5.28
C ILE A 610 -31.46 11.15 -6.32
N ILE A 611 -30.26 11.73 -6.29
CA ILE A 611 -29.13 11.29 -7.11
C ILE A 611 -28.23 10.41 -6.23
N VAL A 612 -28.04 9.15 -6.62
CA VAL A 612 -27.05 8.26 -5.97
C VAL A 612 -25.98 7.86 -6.97
N HIS A 613 -24.75 8.32 -6.73
CA HIS A 613 -23.54 7.89 -7.42
C HIS A 613 -23.00 6.63 -6.73
N ASP A 614 -23.15 5.48 -7.39
CA ASP A 614 -22.51 4.21 -7.00
C ASP A 614 -21.18 4.02 -7.74
N ALA A 615 -20.39 3.01 -7.36
CA ALA A 615 -19.06 2.72 -7.91
C ALA A 615 -18.96 2.65 -9.45
N HIS A 616 -20.08 2.52 -10.18
CA HIS A 616 -20.13 2.40 -11.63
C HIS A 616 -21.19 3.29 -12.31
N ARG A 617 -22.16 3.85 -11.58
CA ARG A 617 -23.37 4.47 -12.16
C ARG A 617 -23.97 5.58 -11.31
N ILE A 618 -24.70 6.48 -11.96
CA ILE A 618 -25.38 7.61 -11.32
C ILE A 618 -26.87 7.46 -11.52
N HIS A 619 -27.54 7.07 -10.45
CA HIS A 619 -28.97 6.79 -10.41
C HIS A 619 -29.73 8.08 -10.14
N HIS A 620 -30.49 8.56 -11.13
CA HIS A 620 -31.49 9.59 -10.91
C HIS A 620 -32.81 8.93 -10.52
N PHE A 621 -33.19 9.06 -9.26
CA PHE A 621 -34.50 8.64 -8.75
C PHE A 621 -35.45 9.83 -8.81
N TYR A 622 -36.39 9.81 -9.76
CA TYR A 622 -37.30 10.91 -10.02
C TYR A 622 -38.52 10.90 -9.08
N LYS A 623 -39.22 12.04 -9.00
CA LYS A 623 -40.40 12.27 -8.13
C LYS A 623 -41.59 11.33 -8.39
N ASN A 624 -41.58 10.59 -9.51
CA ASN A 624 -42.57 9.58 -9.87
C ASN A 624 -42.14 8.14 -9.49
N GLY A 625 -41.00 7.97 -8.81
CA GLY A 625 -40.47 6.66 -8.41
C GLY A 625 -39.73 5.88 -9.50
N GLN A 626 -39.48 6.48 -10.67
CA GLN A 626 -38.65 5.87 -11.71
C GLN A 626 -37.16 6.11 -11.45
N CYS A 627 -36.30 5.29 -12.06
CA CYS A 627 -34.84 5.45 -12.06
C CYS A 627 -34.33 5.56 -13.50
N SER A 628 -33.31 6.38 -13.77
CA SER A 628 -32.69 6.56 -15.09
C SER A 628 -32.36 5.26 -15.84
N PHE A 629 -31.91 4.20 -15.14
CA PHE A 629 -31.60 2.89 -15.74
C PHE A 629 -32.78 1.90 -15.81
N ASN A 630 -33.99 2.34 -15.45
CA ASN A 630 -35.22 1.54 -15.43
C ASN A 630 -36.36 2.19 -16.22
N LEU A 631 -36.07 3.25 -16.98
CA LEU A 631 -37.00 3.78 -17.98
C LEU A 631 -37.13 2.74 -19.12
N PRO A 632 -38.34 2.47 -19.65
CA PRO A 632 -38.45 1.80 -20.93
C PRO A 632 -37.82 2.67 -22.03
N PRO A 633 -37.27 2.10 -23.11
CA PRO A 633 -36.77 2.90 -24.23
C PRO A 633 -37.86 3.81 -24.81
N ASP A 634 -37.46 5.02 -25.22
CA ASP A 634 -38.35 6.11 -25.63
C ASP A 634 -39.09 5.84 -26.95
N ASP A 635 -40.14 5.02 -26.90
CA ASP A 635 -41.19 4.92 -27.95
C ASP A 635 -42.59 4.60 -27.37
N ALA A 636 -42.73 4.50 -26.04
CA ALA A 636 -43.95 4.03 -25.36
C ALA A 636 -44.83 5.13 -24.74
N TYR A 637 -44.82 6.36 -25.28
CA TYR A 637 -45.73 7.44 -24.86
C TYR A 637 -47.16 7.24 -25.41
N GLY A 638 -47.80 6.14 -25.01
CA GLY A 638 -49.14 5.72 -25.41
C GLY A 638 -49.97 5.17 -24.26
N ASN A 639 -50.57 6.06 -23.47
CA ASN A 639 -51.69 5.79 -22.55
C ASN A 639 -51.60 4.53 -21.65
N LEU A 640 -50.62 4.48 -20.73
CA LEU A 640 -50.77 3.69 -19.51
C LEU A 640 -51.49 4.53 -18.45
N THR A 641 -52.77 4.24 -18.26
CA THR A 641 -53.68 4.98 -17.37
C THR A 641 -53.33 4.81 -15.90
N SER A 642 -53.44 5.92 -15.17
CA SER A 642 -53.41 6.09 -13.70
C SER A 642 -53.68 4.82 -12.87
N ALA A 643 -52.62 4.14 -12.42
CA ALA A 643 -52.69 3.35 -11.21
C ALA A 643 -52.81 4.31 -10.02
N THR A 644 -53.90 4.23 -9.25
CA THR A 644 -54.32 5.29 -8.32
C THR A 644 -53.43 5.38 -7.07
N ILE A 645 -52.30 6.08 -7.18
CA ILE A 645 -51.60 6.62 -6.02
C ILE A 645 -52.48 7.73 -5.44
N LEU A 646 -53.13 7.45 -4.31
CA LEU A 646 -53.94 8.43 -3.59
C LEU A 646 -53.06 9.65 -3.21
N PRO A 647 -53.56 10.89 -3.40
CA PRO A 647 -52.83 12.08 -3.01
C PRO A 647 -52.61 12.09 -1.49
N PRO A 648 -51.50 12.66 -0.99
CA PRO A 648 -51.28 12.80 0.44
C PRO A 648 -52.33 13.75 1.03
N THR A 649 -53.29 13.21 1.78
CA THR A 649 -54.14 14.00 2.66
C THR A 649 -53.29 14.67 3.73
N THR A 650 -53.66 15.89 4.10
CA THR A 650 -52.86 16.76 4.97
C THR A 650 -52.84 16.27 6.42
N TYR A 651 -51.88 15.41 6.74
CA TYR A 651 -51.51 15.03 8.11
C TYR A 651 -50.02 15.22 8.32
N ILE A 652 -49.66 16.44 8.76
CA ILE A 652 -48.43 16.66 9.51
C ILE A 652 -48.75 16.27 10.95
N ASP A 653 -48.36 15.06 11.36
CA ASP A 653 -48.48 14.66 12.76
C ASP A 653 -47.38 15.34 13.59
N SER A 654 -47.78 16.07 14.63
CA SER A 654 -46.91 17.00 15.37
C SER A 654 -46.13 16.33 16.50
N THR A 655 -45.82 15.04 16.36
CA THR A 655 -45.31 14.16 17.44
C THR A 655 -43.79 14.16 17.62
N ILE A 656 -43.03 14.89 16.78
CA ILE A 656 -41.61 15.18 17.02
C ILE A 656 -41.47 16.56 17.69
N SER A 657 -41.84 16.63 18.97
CA SER A 657 -41.62 17.80 19.82
C SER A 657 -40.17 17.84 20.32
N ILE A 658 -39.24 18.40 19.52
CA ILE A 658 -37.89 18.70 19.99
C ILE A 658 -37.98 19.83 21.03
N SER A 659 -37.81 19.50 22.30
CA SER A 659 -37.79 20.46 23.40
C SER A 659 -36.49 21.27 23.41
N THR A 660 -36.44 22.37 22.67
CA THR A 660 -35.35 23.35 22.71
C THR A 660 -35.41 24.20 23.99
N SER A 661 -35.10 23.60 25.13
CA SER A 661 -35.00 24.30 26.42
C SER A 661 -33.72 25.14 26.48
N THR A 662 -33.73 26.32 25.87
CA THR A 662 -32.68 27.33 25.99
C THR A 662 -32.75 28.04 27.34
N SER A 663 -32.43 27.30 28.41
CA SER A 663 -32.41 27.79 29.79
C SER A 663 -31.42 26.96 30.62
N ASP A 664 -30.13 27.32 30.54
CA ASP A 664 -29.10 27.18 31.58
C ASP A 664 -27.72 27.49 30.97
N LEU A 665 -27.50 28.78 30.66
CA LEU A 665 -26.23 29.25 30.10
C LEU A 665 -25.90 30.69 30.56
N ILE A 666 -25.86 30.89 31.88
CA ILE A 666 -25.08 31.89 32.63
C ILE A 666 -25.16 31.48 34.12
N GLY A 667 -24.02 31.31 34.79
CA GLY A 667 -23.93 30.68 36.12
C GLY A 667 -22.62 29.92 36.30
N ILE A 668 -21.48 30.56 36.04
CA ILE A 668 -20.58 31.08 37.09
C ILE A 668 -19.80 29.97 37.82
N ILE A 669 -18.53 29.82 37.40
CA ILE A 669 -17.30 29.80 38.23
C ILE A 669 -17.37 29.17 39.65
N SER A 670 -16.37 28.33 39.94
CA SER A 670 -15.95 27.87 41.29
C SER A 670 -16.86 26.84 42.00
N THR A 671 -16.41 25.93 42.87
CA THR A 671 -15.06 25.45 43.25
C THR A 671 -15.17 24.06 43.91
N SER A 672 -14.03 23.48 44.34
CA SER A 672 -13.90 22.66 45.56
C SER A 672 -14.78 21.41 45.73
N THR A 673 -14.18 20.25 45.43
CA THR A 673 -13.97 19.15 46.41
C THR A 673 -14.99 18.96 47.55
N SER A 674 -15.71 17.84 47.53
CA SER A 674 -15.81 17.00 48.73
C SER A 674 -16.15 15.53 48.42
N ASP A 675 -15.43 14.67 49.11
CA ASP A 675 -15.54 13.23 49.27
C ASP A 675 -16.93 12.56 49.31
N SER A 676 -17.01 11.43 48.61
CA SER A 676 -17.35 10.10 49.18
C SER A 676 -18.79 9.60 49.40
N THR A 677 -18.83 8.26 49.47
CA THR A 677 -19.77 7.38 50.17
C THR A 677 -21.21 7.15 49.69
N THR A 678 -21.35 6.08 48.89
CA THR A 678 -22.13 4.86 49.20
C THR A 678 -23.67 4.83 49.06
N THR A 679 -24.16 3.66 48.62
CA THR A 679 -25.45 3.01 48.95
C THR A 679 -26.77 3.55 48.36
N THR A 680 -27.15 2.90 47.24
CA THR A 680 -28.40 2.10 47.07
C THR A 680 -29.79 2.74 46.98
N THR A 681 -30.63 1.97 46.26
CA THR A 681 -32.09 1.77 46.44
C THR A 681 -33.08 2.83 45.94
N THR A 682 -33.55 2.55 44.70
CA THR A 682 -34.97 2.34 44.33
C THR A 682 -35.95 3.51 44.24
N SER A 683 -36.48 3.63 43.01
CA SER A 683 -37.92 3.64 42.64
C SER A 683 -38.80 4.87 42.90
N THR A 684 -39.49 5.28 41.82
CA THR A 684 -40.91 5.72 41.76
C THR A 684 -41.31 7.03 42.47
N ASP A 685 -42.21 7.87 41.95
CA ASP A 685 -42.95 7.80 40.68
C ASP A 685 -43.41 9.21 40.19
N SER A 686 -44.00 9.23 39.00
CA SER A 686 -45.17 10.04 38.58
C SER A 686 -45.21 11.58 38.77
N THR A 687 -45.46 12.26 37.62
CA THR A 687 -46.48 13.33 37.41
C THR A 687 -46.43 14.66 38.19
N SER A 688 -46.82 15.82 37.63
CA SER A 688 -47.19 16.23 36.25
C SER A 688 -47.39 17.76 36.17
N THR A 689 -47.52 18.33 34.94
CA THR A 689 -48.37 19.52 34.57
C THR A 689 -48.13 20.90 35.24
N THR A 690 -48.19 22.08 34.60
CA THR A 690 -48.30 22.57 33.19
C THR A 690 -48.16 24.11 33.17
N THR A 691 -47.76 24.72 32.02
CA THR A 691 -48.07 26.11 31.56
C THR A 691 -47.61 27.34 32.39
N SER A 692 -47.31 28.53 31.84
CA SER A 692 -47.11 29.02 30.45
C SER A 692 -46.49 30.44 30.42
N THR A 693 -46.09 30.94 29.22
CA THR A 693 -45.98 32.38 28.79
C THR A 693 -45.00 33.32 29.56
N ALA A 694 -43.86 33.75 28.98
CA ALA A 694 -43.66 34.95 28.10
C ALA A 694 -43.30 36.25 28.89
N THR A 695 -42.56 37.29 28.41
CA THR A 695 -42.12 37.72 27.06
C THR A 695 -40.91 38.70 27.08
N THR A 696 -40.01 38.65 26.07
CA THR A 696 -39.18 39.74 25.42
C THR A 696 -38.20 40.72 26.15
N SER A 697 -37.02 40.93 25.50
CA SER A 697 -36.28 42.23 25.25
C SER A 697 -35.57 42.97 26.43
N THR A 698 -34.48 43.76 26.39
CA THR A 698 -33.43 44.31 25.44
C THR A 698 -32.53 45.28 26.29
N THR A 699 -31.29 45.77 26.03
CA THR A 699 -30.11 45.54 25.13
C THR A 699 -28.95 46.50 25.58
N THR A 700 -27.69 46.27 25.14
CA THR A 700 -26.56 47.27 25.02
C THR A 700 -25.99 47.94 26.31
N SER A 701 -24.74 48.44 26.42
CA SER A 701 -23.44 48.27 25.72
C SER A 701 -22.29 49.00 26.47
N THR A 702 -21.01 48.74 26.12
CA THR A 702 -19.80 49.64 26.27
C THR A 702 -19.34 50.13 27.68
N SER A 703 -18.09 50.49 28.00
CA SER A 703 -16.71 50.21 27.48
C SER A 703 -15.61 50.82 28.39
N THR A 704 -14.33 50.38 28.29
CA THR A 704 -13.05 51.10 28.66
C THR A 704 -12.78 51.52 30.14
N SER A 705 -11.55 51.66 30.69
CA SER A 705 -10.16 51.23 30.33
C SER A 705 -9.12 51.52 31.46
N THR A 706 -7.92 50.88 31.43
CA THR A 706 -6.61 51.32 32.02
C THR A 706 -6.47 51.39 33.59
N THR A 707 -5.31 51.33 34.28
CA THR A 707 -3.85 51.48 33.95
C THR A 707 -2.90 50.91 35.06
N THR A 708 -1.73 50.31 34.70
CA THR A 708 -0.38 50.27 35.41
C THR A 708 -0.22 49.92 36.93
N THR A 709 0.91 49.45 37.53
CA THR A 709 2.33 49.13 37.15
C THR A 709 3.01 48.21 38.21
N SER A 710 4.06 47.44 37.83
CA SER A 710 5.24 46.95 38.64
C SER A 710 5.05 46.37 40.07
N THR A 711 5.63 45.25 40.53
CA THR A 711 6.87 44.49 40.18
C THR A 711 6.75 43.03 40.79
N SER A 712 7.72 42.11 41.02
CA SER A 712 9.19 41.94 40.91
C SER A 712 9.58 40.42 40.90
N THR A 713 10.86 40.09 41.16
CA THR A 713 11.52 38.76 41.29
C THR A 713 11.10 37.99 42.57
N THR A 714 11.34 36.67 42.76
CA THR A 714 12.34 35.76 42.15
C THR A 714 11.91 34.26 42.16
N SER A 715 12.38 33.49 41.16
CA SER A 715 12.55 32.02 41.10
C SER A 715 11.90 31.07 42.12
N THR A 716 11.13 30.09 41.63
CA THR A 716 11.29 28.67 41.99
C THR A 716 10.63 27.76 40.93
N SER A 717 11.01 26.48 40.89
CA SER A 717 10.50 25.51 39.91
C SER A 717 9.31 24.71 40.43
N THR A 718 8.21 24.67 39.67
CA THR A 718 7.10 23.73 39.92
C THR A 718 6.67 23.01 38.64
N THR A 719 6.92 21.71 38.63
CA THR A 719 6.24 20.75 37.74
C THR A 719 4.75 20.67 38.09
N THR A 720 3.88 20.78 37.10
CA THR A 720 2.53 20.24 37.14
C THR A 720 2.28 19.36 35.91
N THR A 721 1.57 18.26 36.14
CA THR A 721 1.32 17.17 35.18
C THR A 721 -0.12 17.22 34.65
N SER A 722 -0.48 16.23 33.83
CA SER A 722 -1.82 15.95 33.27
C SER A 722 -2.20 16.81 32.04
N THR A 723 -2.86 16.28 31.00
CA THR A 723 -3.17 14.88 30.63
C THR A 723 -2.81 14.60 29.17
N SER A 724 -2.44 13.35 28.86
CA SER A 724 -2.19 12.89 27.48
C SER A 724 -3.25 11.88 27.04
N THR A 725 -4.17 12.31 26.16
CA THR A 725 -5.12 11.41 25.48
C THR A 725 -4.62 11.07 24.07
N THR A 726 -3.68 10.12 24.01
CA THR A 726 -3.17 9.56 22.75
C THR A 726 -4.16 8.60 22.09
N ILE A 727 -4.34 8.71 20.78
CA ILE A 727 -4.85 7.62 19.93
C ILE A 727 -3.77 7.34 18.87
N ASN A 728 -3.46 6.06 18.65
CA ASN A 728 -2.20 5.63 18.04
C ASN A 728 -2.23 5.52 16.50
N PRO A 729 -1.07 5.67 15.83
CA PRO A 729 -0.88 5.29 14.43
C PRO A 729 -0.84 3.75 14.26
N CYS A 730 -0.95 3.27 13.02
CA CYS A 730 -0.76 1.85 12.71
C CYS A 730 0.69 1.41 13.01
N THR A 731 0.85 0.49 13.96
CA THR A 731 2.15 -0.01 14.39
C THR A 731 2.66 -1.15 13.50
N LEU A 732 3.85 -0.98 12.92
CA LEU A 732 4.69 -2.10 12.53
C LEU A 732 5.21 -2.76 13.83
N ASN A 733 4.99 -4.07 14.02
CA ASN A 733 5.40 -4.77 15.26
C ASN A 733 6.92 -5.05 15.30
N THR A 734 7.74 -4.00 15.37
CA THR A 734 9.16 -4.14 15.68
C THR A 734 9.32 -4.46 17.16
N TYR A 735 9.49 -5.74 17.51
CA TYR A 735 9.76 -6.17 18.88
C TYR A 735 11.18 -5.77 19.32
N ARG A 736 11.35 -4.49 19.65
CA ARG A 736 12.59 -4.01 20.30
C ARG A 736 12.70 -4.60 21.69
N TRP A 737 13.53 -5.62 21.80
CA TRP A 737 14.25 -5.92 23.03
C TRP A 737 15.22 -4.77 23.36
N ASN A 738 15.66 -4.71 24.61
CA ASN A 738 16.35 -3.56 25.20
C ASN A 738 17.71 -3.26 24.55
N THR A 739 18.13 -1.99 24.61
CA THR A 739 19.37 -1.46 23.98
C THR A 739 20.67 -1.92 24.66
N THR A 740 20.60 -2.94 25.49
CA THR A 740 21.69 -3.67 26.11
C THR A 740 21.48 -5.14 25.75
N GLY A 741 22.39 -5.73 24.98
CA GLY A 741 22.23 -7.09 24.46
C GLY A 741 21.92 -8.12 25.55
N ILE A 742 21.16 -9.16 25.21
CA ILE A 742 20.73 -10.21 26.13
C ILE A 742 21.92 -11.12 26.45
N THR A 743 22.80 -10.67 27.35
CA THR A 743 23.78 -11.55 27.98
C THR A 743 23.04 -12.49 28.91
N ILE A 744 22.92 -13.77 28.53
CA ILE A 744 22.41 -14.81 29.43
C ILE A 744 23.47 -15.04 30.52
N LEU A 745 23.24 -14.43 31.67
CA LEU A 745 24.21 -14.44 32.77
C LEU A 745 24.14 -15.76 33.54
N ASN A 746 25.26 -16.49 33.47
CA ASN A 746 25.67 -17.67 34.23
C ASN A 746 25.48 -19.05 33.56
N SER A 747 26.60 -19.78 33.49
CA SER A 747 26.78 -21.24 33.27
C SER A 747 26.22 -21.94 32.02
N SER A 748 25.18 -21.43 31.35
CA SER A 748 24.67 -22.00 30.10
C SER A 748 24.78 -20.98 28.97
N GLN A 749 25.84 -21.10 28.16
CA GLN A 749 25.94 -20.36 26.90
C GLN A 749 24.87 -20.87 25.93
N VAL A 750 24.24 -19.96 25.17
CA VAL A 750 23.49 -20.37 23.97
C VAL A 750 24.49 -21.05 23.04
N GLY A 751 24.09 -22.20 22.50
CA GLY A 751 24.89 -22.97 21.57
C GLY A 751 24.73 -22.49 20.13
N PHE A 752 24.75 -23.43 19.18
CA PHE A 752 24.38 -23.15 17.80
C PHE A 752 22.86 -22.93 17.70
N VAL A 753 22.46 -21.85 17.01
CA VAL A 753 21.06 -21.46 16.82
C VAL A 753 20.72 -21.56 15.34
N ASP A 754 19.78 -22.44 14.98
CA ASP A 754 19.30 -22.60 13.59
C ASP A 754 18.09 -21.69 13.30
N GLU A 755 17.12 -21.54 14.23
CA GLU A 755 15.85 -20.81 14.00
C GLU A 755 15.41 -19.93 15.21
N ILE A 756 14.75 -18.79 14.94
CA ILE A 756 14.23 -17.83 15.93
C ILE A 756 12.83 -17.32 15.54
N LEU A 757 11.83 -17.72 16.32
CA LEU A 757 10.42 -17.34 16.12
C LEU A 757 9.96 -16.30 17.14
N PHE A 758 9.08 -15.37 16.70
CA PHE A 758 8.36 -14.44 17.59
C PHE A 758 6.86 -14.68 17.50
N ASP A 759 6.17 -14.72 18.64
CA ASP A 759 4.70 -14.79 18.68
C ASP A 759 4.02 -13.41 18.62
N SER A 760 2.68 -13.39 18.61
CA SER A 760 1.86 -12.18 18.56
C SER A 760 1.91 -11.32 19.85
N SER A 761 2.53 -11.80 20.93
CA SER A 761 2.81 -11.02 22.15
C SER A 761 4.18 -10.34 22.12
N GLY A 762 5.08 -10.80 21.25
CA GLY A 762 6.49 -10.43 21.22
C GLY A 762 7.37 -11.25 22.15
N THR A 763 6.91 -12.44 22.54
CA THR A 763 7.74 -13.47 23.17
C THR A 763 8.57 -14.15 22.10
N MET A 764 9.85 -14.38 22.39
CA MET A 764 10.81 -14.98 21.46
C MET A 764 11.04 -16.45 21.82
N TYR A 765 11.11 -17.30 20.81
CA TYR A 765 11.47 -18.71 20.91
C TYR A 765 12.75 -18.93 20.10
N VAL A 766 13.74 -19.60 20.69
CA VAL A 766 15.06 -19.83 20.09
C VAL A 766 15.37 -21.32 20.14
N VAL A 767 15.67 -21.92 19.00
CA VAL A 767 16.09 -23.32 18.91
C VAL A 767 17.61 -23.38 19.11
N ASP A 768 18.05 -24.16 20.11
CA ASP A 768 19.46 -24.37 20.42
C ASP A 768 19.83 -25.82 20.12
N GLU A 769 20.40 -26.03 18.93
CA GLU A 769 20.72 -27.34 18.37
C GLU A 769 21.63 -28.13 19.31
N THR A 770 22.74 -27.51 19.71
CA THR A 770 23.80 -28.17 20.48
C THR A 770 23.42 -28.42 21.94
N ASN A 771 22.64 -27.53 22.57
CA ASN A 771 22.13 -27.80 23.93
C ASN A 771 20.87 -28.68 23.95
N ASN A 772 20.28 -28.99 22.78
CA ASN A 772 19.11 -29.83 22.58
C ASN A 772 17.84 -29.29 23.29
N VAL A 773 17.62 -27.98 23.22
CA VAL A 773 16.51 -27.28 23.88
C VAL A 773 15.86 -26.21 23.00
N VAL A 774 14.60 -25.89 23.31
CA VAL A 774 13.96 -24.64 22.86
C VAL A 774 13.85 -23.70 24.05
N TRP A 775 14.47 -22.52 23.93
CA TRP A 775 14.38 -21.44 24.89
C TRP A 775 13.18 -20.54 24.58
N LYS A 776 12.40 -20.16 25.59
CA LYS A 776 11.36 -19.12 25.53
C LYS A 776 11.81 -17.91 26.35
N LEU A 777 11.81 -16.73 25.74
CA LEU A 777 12.22 -15.47 26.35
C LEU A 777 11.03 -14.50 26.34
N LEU A 778 10.48 -14.22 27.53
CA LEU A 778 9.33 -13.35 27.71
C LEU A 778 9.74 -11.87 27.60
N LYS A 779 8.93 -11.07 26.90
CA LYS A 779 9.20 -9.64 26.68
C LYS A 779 9.51 -8.90 27.99
N ASN A 780 10.69 -8.27 28.04
CA ASN A 780 11.28 -7.57 29.20
C ASN A 780 11.85 -8.46 30.33
N THR A 781 11.91 -9.79 30.19
CA THR A 781 12.62 -10.66 31.17
C THR A 781 14.06 -10.92 30.74
N THR A 782 15.01 -10.86 31.67
CA THR A 782 16.44 -11.16 31.40
C THR A 782 16.77 -12.66 31.47
N THR A 783 15.84 -13.49 31.95
CA THR A 783 16.06 -14.92 32.20
C THR A 783 15.25 -15.75 31.21
N PRO A 784 15.87 -16.59 30.37
CA PRO A 784 15.15 -17.53 29.51
C PRO A 784 14.54 -18.67 30.34
N ILE A 785 13.52 -19.33 29.80
CA ILE A 785 13.02 -20.61 30.32
C ILE A 785 13.08 -21.69 29.22
N ILE A 786 13.43 -22.91 29.58
CA ILE A 786 13.36 -24.06 28.66
C ILE A 786 11.89 -24.48 28.53
N VAL A 787 11.40 -24.64 27.30
CA VAL A 787 10.02 -25.06 27.01
C VAL A 787 9.91 -26.40 26.26
N ALA A 788 11.00 -26.87 25.67
CA ALA A 788 11.12 -28.24 25.17
C ALA A 788 12.59 -28.70 25.23
N GLY A 789 12.78 -30.03 25.33
CA GLY A 789 14.08 -30.64 25.54
C GLY A 789 14.60 -30.47 26.97
N GLN A 790 15.84 -30.89 27.20
CA GLN A 790 16.53 -30.76 28.48
C GLN A 790 18.00 -30.41 28.22
N LEU A 791 18.51 -29.43 28.97
CA LEU A 791 19.83 -28.85 28.76
C LEU A 791 20.93 -29.92 28.72
N ALA A 792 21.75 -29.90 27.66
CA ALA A 792 22.87 -30.82 27.42
C ALA A 792 22.49 -32.32 27.48
N SER A 793 21.21 -32.64 27.24
CA SER A 793 20.65 -33.99 27.40
C SER A 793 19.95 -34.43 26.11
N ALA A 794 20.73 -34.77 25.08
CA ALA A 794 20.19 -35.32 23.84
C ALA A 794 19.51 -36.69 24.07
N GLY A 795 18.36 -36.94 23.44
CA GLY A 795 17.69 -38.23 23.56
C GLY A 795 16.34 -38.33 22.85
N SER A 796 15.79 -39.55 22.82
CA SER A 796 14.60 -39.93 22.04
C SER A 796 13.31 -40.06 22.86
N SER A 797 13.35 -39.82 24.18
CA SER A 797 12.13 -39.84 25.01
C SER A 797 11.20 -38.67 24.69
N ALA A 798 9.99 -38.68 25.23
CA ALA A 798 8.97 -37.65 24.96
C ALA A 798 9.34 -36.24 25.48
N SER A 799 10.21 -36.14 26.49
CA SER A 799 10.68 -34.87 27.08
C SER A 799 12.05 -34.40 26.58
N LEU A 800 12.71 -35.19 25.72
CA LEU A 800 14.03 -34.89 25.17
C LEU A 800 13.93 -34.59 23.67
N LEU A 801 14.95 -33.93 23.16
CA LEU A 801 15.18 -33.63 21.74
C LEU A 801 16.57 -34.12 21.36
N ASN A 802 16.84 -34.26 20.06
CA ASN A 802 18.12 -34.62 19.50
C ASN A 802 18.35 -33.83 18.19
N THR A 803 19.28 -32.87 18.23
CA THR A 803 19.52 -31.92 17.12
C THR A 803 18.23 -31.20 16.68
N PRO A 804 17.58 -30.40 17.54
CA PRO A 804 16.42 -29.62 17.13
C PRO A 804 16.82 -28.47 16.21
N LEU A 805 16.03 -28.20 15.17
CA LEU A 805 16.39 -27.24 14.10
C LEU A 805 15.30 -26.18 13.78
N ASP A 806 14.03 -26.45 14.10
CA ASP A 806 12.90 -25.60 13.68
C ASP A 806 11.77 -25.63 14.71
N VAL A 807 11.02 -24.54 14.83
CA VAL A 807 9.96 -24.34 15.82
C VAL A 807 8.78 -23.52 15.28
N TYR A 808 7.56 -23.96 15.60
CA TYR A 808 6.31 -23.28 15.27
C TYR A 808 5.37 -23.22 16.47
N ILE A 809 4.57 -22.15 16.57
CA ILE A 809 3.52 -22.00 17.58
C ILE A 809 2.15 -21.90 16.88
N ASP A 810 1.23 -22.82 17.21
CA ASP A 810 -0.13 -22.79 16.65
C ASP A 810 -1.05 -21.75 17.33
N SER A 811 -2.23 -21.52 16.76
CA SER A 811 -3.20 -20.54 17.29
C SER A 811 -3.73 -20.85 18.70
N ASN A 812 -3.48 -22.05 19.24
CA ASN A 812 -3.80 -22.47 20.61
C ASN A 812 -2.59 -22.39 21.55
N ASN A 813 -1.45 -21.87 21.07
CA ASN A 813 -0.13 -21.86 21.71
C ASN A 813 0.47 -23.25 21.97
N ASN A 814 0.10 -24.28 21.18
CA ASN A 814 0.89 -25.51 21.15
C ASN A 814 2.15 -25.27 20.34
N MET A 815 3.28 -25.78 20.83
CA MET A 815 4.58 -25.67 20.17
C MET A 815 4.88 -26.95 19.41
N TYR A 816 5.30 -26.82 18.15
CA TYR A 816 5.80 -27.91 17.33
C TYR A 816 7.30 -27.69 17.15
N VAL A 817 8.09 -28.74 17.36
CA VAL A 817 9.56 -28.70 17.27
C VAL A 817 10.04 -29.79 16.32
N SER A 818 10.91 -29.43 15.38
CA SER A 818 11.65 -30.39 14.57
C SER A 818 12.68 -31.07 15.45
N ASP A 819 12.61 -32.40 15.55
CA ASP A 819 13.45 -33.23 16.40
C ASP A 819 14.30 -34.12 15.49
N CYS A 820 15.24 -33.47 14.80
CA CYS A 820 15.75 -33.90 13.49
C CYS A 820 16.44 -35.27 13.54
N SER A 821 17.35 -35.46 14.51
CA SER A 821 18.10 -36.70 14.72
C SER A 821 17.30 -37.78 15.48
N ASN A 822 16.00 -37.56 15.70
CA ASN A 822 15.02 -38.56 16.16
C ASN A 822 13.99 -38.92 15.07
N ASP A 823 14.14 -38.39 13.84
CA ASP A 823 13.28 -38.62 12.67
C ASP A 823 11.79 -38.27 12.88
N ARG A 824 11.52 -37.22 13.65
CA ARG A 824 10.15 -36.86 14.06
C ARG A 824 9.94 -35.36 14.22
N ILE A 825 8.66 -34.96 14.25
CA ILE A 825 8.20 -33.67 14.77
C ILE A 825 7.50 -33.91 16.11
N GLN A 826 7.89 -33.18 17.15
CA GLN A 826 7.30 -33.26 18.49
C GLN A 826 6.34 -32.08 18.73
N LYS A 827 5.08 -32.37 19.10
CA LYS A 827 4.08 -31.39 19.55
C LYS A 827 4.04 -31.32 21.07
N PHE A 828 4.44 -30.19 21.63
CA PHE A 828 4.27 -29.83 23.03
C PHE A 828 2.96 -29.04 23.18
N VAL A 829 1.98 -29.63 23.86
CA VAL A 829 0.73 -28.93 24.21
C VAL A 829 1.05 -27.74 25.10
N ASN A 830 0.34 -26.62 24.97
CA ASN A 830 0.60 -25.39 25.74
C ASN A 830 0.80 -25.66 27.24
N GLY A 831 2.01 -25.37 27.76
CA GLY A 831 2.41 -25.59 29.16
C GLY A 831 2.98 -26.99 29.48
N SER A 832 3.00 -27.93 28.53
CA SER A 832 3.61 -29.26 28.70
C SER A 832 5.09 -29.26 28.33
N THR A 833 5.94 -29.83 29.20
CA THR A 833 7.34 -30.19 28.89
C THR A 833 7.48 -31.59 28.28
N ILE A 834 6.36 -32.32 28.14
CA ILE A 834 6.30 -33.64 27.49
C ILE A 834 5.67 -33.46 26.11
N GLY A 835 6.42 -33.79 25.06
CA GLY A 835 6.02 -33.71 23.67
C GLY A 835 5.39 -35.01 23.15
N GLN A 836 4.38 -34.87 22.31
CA GLN A 836 3.68 -35.94 21.62
C GLN A 836 4.18 -36.01 20.17
N THR A 837 4.51 -37.20 19.66
CA THR A 837 4.97 -37.31 18.27
C THR A 837 3.83 -37.01 17.31
N PHE A 838 4.01 -35.98 16.48
CA PHE A 838 3.03 -35.48 15.53
C PHE A 838 3.18 -36.14 14.16
N ALA A 839 4.43 -36.26 13.69
CA ALA A 839 4.80 -36.85 12.41
C ALA A 839 6.13 -37.60 12.54
N GLY A 840 6.34 -38.61 11.71
CA GLY A 840 7.46 -39.55 11.83
C GLY A 840 7.26 -40.61 12.92
N ILE A 841 8.30 -41.43 13.11
CA ILE A 841 8.37 -42.47 14.14
C ILE A 841 9.75 -42.37 14.81
N THR A 842 9.75 -42.12 16.12
CA THR A 842 10.94 -41.95 16.95
C THR A 842 12.02 -43.00 16.66
N ALA A 843 13.21 -42.54 16.27
CA ALA A 843 14.39 -43.37 15.98
C ALA A 843 14.12 -44.49 14.94
N SER A 844 13.26 -44.20 13.96
CA SER A 844 12.89 -45.13 12.90
C SER A 844 12.92 -44.43 11.53
N ALA A 845 14.11 -43.91 11.19
CA ALA A 845 14.44 -43.39 9.86
C ALA A 845 13.95 -44.34 8.75
N GLY A 846 13.20 -43.81 7.78
CA GLY A 846 12.73 -44.62 6.67
C GLY A 846 11.84 -43.89 5.67
N ALA A 847 11.58 -44.55 4.54
CA ALA A 847 10.85 -43.99 3.41
C ALA A 847 9.35 -44.32 3.40
N ALA A 848 8.80 -45.00 4.41
CA ALA A 848 7.36 -45.20 4.53
C ALA A 848 6.61 -43.86 4.66
N LEU A 849 5.29 -43.86 4.44
CA LEU A 849 4.49 -42.62 4.47
C LEU A 849 4.30 -42.06 5.88
N ASN A 850 4.48 -42.87 6.92
CA ASN A 850 4.47 -42.47 8.33
C ASN A 850 5.87 -42.33 8.95
N GLN A 851 6.92 -42.60 8.18
CA GLN A 851 8.31 -42.36 8.57
C GLN A 851 8.82 -41.06 7.93
N LEU A 852 9.86 -40.51 8.54
CA LEU A 852 10.70 -39.44 8.02
C LEU A 852 12.16 -39.92 8.10
N ASN A 853 13.08 -39.18 7.53
CA ASN A 853 14.52 -39.42 7.62
C ASN A 853 15.25 -38.08 7.56
N THR A 854 15.80 -37.63 8.70
CA THR A 854 16.26 -36.25 8.89
C THR A 854 15.12 -35.25 8.63
N ALA A 855 14.12 -35.23 9.50
CA ALA A 855 13.03 -34.23 9.42
C ALA A 855 13.64 -32.85 9.72
N ARG A 856 13.81 -31.97 8.72
CA ARG A 856 14.61 -30.73 8.89
C ARG A 856 13.76 -29.51 9.28
N HIS A 857 13.20 -28.82 8.29
CA HIS A 857 12.34 -27.65 8.45
C HIS A 857 10.89 -28.01 8.08
N PHE A 858 9.91 -27.25 8.55
CA PHE A 858 8.52 -27.43 8.19
C PHE A 858 7.74 -26.10 8.08
N ALA A 859 6.81 -26.05 7.12
CA ALA A 859 5.92 -24.91 6.91
C ALA A 859 4.47 -25.29 7.22
N VAL A 860 3.69 -24.38 7.79
CA VAL A 860 2.25 -24.57 8.05
C VAL A 860 1.44 -23.69 7.12
N ASP A 861 0.34 -24.22 6.58
CA ASP A 861 -0.57 -23.45 5.73
C ASP A 861 -1.28 -22.33 6.50
N SER A 862 -1.73 -21.28 5.80
CA SER A 862 -2.40 -20.14 6.44
C SER A 862 -3.69 -20.51 7.19
N SER A 863 -4.29 -21.66 6.86
CA SER A 863 -5.47 -22.23 7.52
C SER A 863 -5.15 -23.18 8.69
N GLN A 864 -3.87 -23.39 9.03
CA GLN A 864 -3.41 -24.32 10.08
C GLN A 864 -4.08 -25.71 10.01
N THR A 865 -4.29 -26.20 8.79
CA THR A 865 -4.88 -27.50 8.47
C THR A 865 -3.81 -28.53 8.12
N TYR A 866 -2.67 -28.10 7.55
CA TYR A 866 -1.59 -28.95 7.09
C TYR A 866 -0.20 -28.39 7.43
N MET A 867 0.68 -29.28 7.87
CA MET A 867 2.12 -29.05 7.97
C MET A 867 2.85 -29.74 6.81
N TYR A 868 3.77 -29.04 6.16
CA TYR A 868 4.66 -29.50 5.11
C TYR A 868 6.06 -29.67 5.69
N ILE A 869 6.62 -30.88 5.69
CA ILE A 869 7.89 -31.21 6.35
C ILE A 869 8.94 -31.55 5.28
N ALA A 870 10.14 -30.98 5.41
CA ALA A 870 11.30 -31.31 4.60
C ALA A 870 11.89 -32.64 5.11
N ASP A 871 11.62 -33.71 4.36
CA ASP A 871 12.10 -35.05 4.65
C ASP A 871 13.45 -35.23 3.95
N TYR A 872 14.48 -34.62 4.55
CA TYR A 872 15.73 -34.17 3.91
C TYR A 872 16.51 -35.31 3.25
N ALA A 873 16.64 -36.47 3.94
CA ALA A 873 17.39 -37.60 3.41
C ALA A 873 16.55 -38.50 2.49
N ASN A 874 15.21 -38.44 2.59
CA ASN A 874 14.29 -39.10 1.66
C ASN A 874 14.02 -38.28 0.37
N ASN A 875 14.57 -37.06 0.26
CA ASN A 875 14.49 -36.21 -0.94
C ASN A 875 13.04 -35.88 -1.37
N ARG A 876 12.19 -35.55 -0.39
CA ARG A 876 10.76 -35.27 -0.59
C ARG A 876 10.22 -34.25 0.41
N ILE A 877 9.10 -33.63 0.09
CA ILE A 877 8.29 -32.86 1.04
C ILE A 877 7.05 -33.66 1.39
N MET A 878 6.81 -33.86 2.70
CA MET A 878 5.70 -34.64 3.24
C MET A 878 4.65 -33.72 3.87
N ARG A 879 3.38 -33.85 3.48
CA ARG A 879 2.25 -33.12 4.05
C ARG A 879 1.50 -33.96 5.09
N TYR A 880 1.36 -33.46 6.30
CA TYR A 880 0.63 -34.06 7.42
C TYR A 880 -0.54 -33.15 7.87
N PRO A 881 -1.74 -33.69 8.14
CA PRO A 881 -2.82 -32.95 8.81
C PRO A 881 -2.40 -32.40 10.20
N MET A 882 -2.82 -31.20 10.58
CA MET A 882 -2.43 -30.59 11.88
C MET A 882 -2.99 -31.31 13.12
N ASN A 883 -3.86 -32.30 12.95
CA ASN A 883 -4.34 -33.24 13.97
C ASN A 883 -3.68 -34.63 13.93
N SER A 884 -2.55 -34.81 13.21
CA SER A 884 -1.79 -36.07 13.19
C SER A 884 -1.22 -36.48 14.55
N THR A 885 -1.02 -37.79 14.71
CA THR A 885 -0.37 -38.44 15.84
C THR A 885 0.63 -39.50 15.34
N THR A 886 1.43 -40.06 16.25
CA THR A 886 2.44 -41.11 15.98
C THR A 886 1.94 -42.18 15.01
N GLY A 887 2.67 -42.39 13.91
CA GLY A 887 2.34 -43.41 12.91
C GLY A 887 1.28 -43.03 11.88
N THR A 888 0.74 -41.80 11.90
CA THR A 888 -0.11 -41.26 10.82
C THR A 888 0.64 -41.25 9.49
N ASN A 889 -0.01 -41.65 8.38
CA ASN A 889 0.57 -41.53 7.04
C ASN A 889 0.44 -40.10 6.51
N GLY A 890 1.56 -39.47 6.17
CA GLY A 890 1.61 -38.23 5.39
C GLY A 890 1.43 -38.46 3.88
N THR A 891 1.28 -37.38 3.12
CA THR A 891 1.24 -37.39 1.64
C THR A 891 2.54 -36.82 1.08
N ILE A 892 3.17 -37.46 0.08
CA ILE A 892 4.23 -36.82 -0.70
C ILE A 892 3.61 -35.68 -1.53
N VAL A 893 4.15 -34.47 -1.44
CA VAL A 893 3.64 -33.30 -2.20
C VAL A 893 4.69 -32.56 -3.03
N ALA A 894 5.97 -32.89 -2.86
CA ALA A 894 7.04 -32.51 -3.79
C ALA A 894 8.20 -33.52 -3.71
N GLY A 895 8.94 -33.69 -4.81
CA GLY A 895 10.02 -34.69 -4.92
C GLY A 895 9.52 -36.13 -4.81
N GLY A 896 10.32 -37.00 -4.17
CA GLY A 896 9.99 -38.42 -3.97
C GLY A 896 10.34 -39.35 -5.14
N ALA A 897 10.70 -38.83 -6.32
CA ALA A 897 11.25 -39.60 -7.45
C ALA A 897 12.75 -39.94 -7.28
N GLY A 898 13.19 -40.18 -6.04
CA GLY A 898 14.60 -40.31 -5.65
C GLY A 898 15.37 -38.97 -5.65
N ALA A 899 16.63 -39.03 -5.22
CA ALA A 899 17.53 -37.89 -5.23
C ALA A 899 17.90 -37.49 -6.67
N GLY A 900 17.76 -36.21 -7.02
CA GLY A 900 18.19 -35.72 -8.32
C GLY A 900 17.85 -34.27 -8.62
N ASN A 901 18.32 -33.81 -9.78
CA ASN A 901 18.35 -32.40 -10.17
C ASN A 901 17.39 -32.11 -11.36
N THR A 902 16.37 -32.95 -11.55
CA THR A 902 15.33 -32.80 -12.58
C THR A 902 14.07 -32.17 -11.99
N SER A 903 13.14 -31.70 -12.84
CA SER A 903 11.91 -31.02 -12.36
C SER A 903 10.99 -31.91 -11.51
N THR A 904 11.11 -33.24 -11.59
CA THR A 904 10.34 -34.20 -10.77
C THR A 904 11.03 -34.60 -9.47
N GLN A 905 12.27 -34.15 -9.25
CA GLN A 905 13.14 -34.61 -8.17
C GLN A 905 13.52 -33.46 -7.23
N LEU A 906 13.89 -33.83 -6.00
CA LEU A 906 14.61 -32.98 -5.06
C LEU A 906 15.93 -33.68 -4.70
N ASN A 907 16.87 -32.93 -4.15
CA ASN A 907 18.18 -33.41 -3.74
C ASN A 907 18.58 -32.63 -2.48
N ASN A 908 18.29 -33.23 -1.34
CA ASN A 908 18.32 -32.63 0.01
C ASN A 908 17.53 -31.31 0.12
N PRO A 909 16.18 -31.34 0.16
CA PRO A 909 15.39 -30.15 0.44
C PRO A 909 15.63 -29.63 1.87
N TRP A 910 15.86 -28.33 2.02
CA TRP A 910 16.30 -27.70 3.28
C TRP A 910 15.20 -26.91 3.98
N GLU A 911 14.91 -25.68 3.53
CA GLU A 911 13.78 -24.85 3.97
C GLU A 911 12.58 -25.03 3.02
N ILE A 912 11.37 -24.84 3.57
CA ILE A 912 10.13 -24.67 2.82
C ILE A 912 9.54 -23.30 3.16
N TYR A 913 9.40 -22.42 2.18
CA TYR A 913 8.54 -21.24 2.30
C TYR A 913 7.19 -21.51 1.64
N TYR A 914 6.13 -21.58 2.45
CA TYR A 914 4.74 -21.61 1.98
C TYR A 914 4.30 -20.18 1.66
N GLN A 915 4.12 -19.85 0.39
CA GLN A 915 3.61 -18.54 0.00
C GLN A 915 2.08 -18.48 0.16
N PRO A 916 1.51 -17.54 0.95
CA PRO A 916 0.07 -17.40 1.15
C PRO A 916 -0.66 -16.71 -0.04
N THR A 917 -0.01 -16.58 -1.19
CA THR A 917 -0.68 -16.41 -2.49
C THR A 917 -1.19 -17.78 -2.95
N ILE A 918 -2.37 -17.85 -3.56
CA ILE A 918 -3.20 -19.03 -3.30
C ILE A 918 -2.85 -20.27 -4.14
N SER A 919 -1.89 -20.20 -5.06
CA SER A 919 -1.22 -21.40 -5.61
C SER A 919 -0.58 -22.24 -4.50
N ASN A 920 -0.47 -21.69 -3.28
CA ASN A 920 0.04 -22.34 -2.09
C ASN A 920 1.46 -22.87 -2.33
N TYR A 921 2.21 -22.11 -3.13
CA TYR A 921 3.50 -22.50 -3.66
C TYR A 921 4.45 -22.82 -2.50
N LEU A 922 5.00 -24.02 -2.53
CA LEU A 922 6.13 -24.41 -1.73
C LEU A 922 7.38 -23.98 -2.50
N TYR A 923 8.03 -22.92 -2.04
CA TYR A 923 9.39 -22.59 -2.48
C TYR A 923 10.35 -23.38 -1.61
N ILE A 924 11.15 -24.23 -2.24
CA ILE A 924 11.99 -25.23 -1.59
C ILE A 924 13.44 -24.94 -1.96
N THR A 925 14.29 -24.74 -0.96
CA THR A 925 15.75 -24.67 -1.19
C THR A 925 16.29 -26.09 -1.38
N ASN A 926 16.83 -26.35 -2.57
CA ASN A 926 17.26 -27.67 -3.01
C ASN A 926 18.78 -27.79 -2.82
N TYR A 927 19.20 -28.05 -1.58
CA TYR A 927 20.56 -27.78 -1.07
C TYR A 927 21.67 -28.47 -1.86
N ALA A 928 21.51 -29.77 -2.15
CA ALA A 928 22.49 -30.52 -2.93
C ALA A 928 22.23 -30.36 -4.44
N GLY A 929 20.98 -30.08 -4.83
CA GLY A 929 20.58 -29.80 -6.21
C GLY A 929 20.96 -28.41 -6.75
N GLN A 930 21.56 -27.54 -5.93
CA GLN A 930 22.08 -26.22 -6.31
C GLN A 930 21.02 -25.27 -6.90
N SER A 931 19.77 -25.40 -6.46
CA SER A 931 18.65 -24.63 -7.00
C SER A 931 17.61 -24.24 -5.94
N VAL A 932 16.73 -23.31 -6.31
CA VAL A 932 15.46 -23.06 -5.63
C VAL A 932 14.35 -23.54 -6.55
N MET A 933 13.42 -24.33 -6.02
CA MET A 933 12.29 -24.86 -6.78
C MET A 933 10.96 -24.36 -6.26
N ARG A 934 10.03 -24.06 -7.17
CA ARG A 934 8.62 -23.76 -6.88
C ARG A 934 7.76 -24.97 -7.21
N TRP A 935 7.09 -25.53 -6.20
CA TRP A 935 6.14 -26.63 -6.37
C TRP A 935 4.73 -26.20 -5.97
N ILE A 936 3.72 -26.59 -6.74
CA ILE A 936 2.33 -26.63 -6.28
C ILE A 936 2.16 -27.92 -5.46
N PRO A 937 1.59 -27.90 -4.24
CA PRO A 937 1.46 -29.10 -3.40
C PRO A 937 0.74 -30.26 -4.12
N GLY A 938 1.47 -31.35 -4.40
CA GLY A 938 0.94 -32.54 -5.07
C GLY A 938 1.04 -32.52 -6.60
N ALA A 939 1.74 -31.54 -7.20
CA ALA A 939 2.16 -31.62 -8.59
C ALA A 939 3.12 -32.81 -8.82
N SER A 940 3.23 -33.29 -10.06
CA SER A 940 4.22 -34.31 -10.44
C SER A 940 5.62 -33.75 -10.71
N SER A 941 5.73 -32.43 -10.88
CA SER A 941 6.98 -31.70 -11.09
C SER A 941 6.86 -30.27 -10.56
N GLY A 942 8.00 -29.69 -10.20
CA GLY A 942 8.16 -28.28 -9.88
C GLY A 942 9.04 -27.55 -10.89
N GLU A 943 9.11 -26.24 -10.71
CA GLU A 943 9.76 -25.28 -11.59
C GLU A 943 11.06 -24.78 -10.96
N PHE A 944 12.14 -24.67 -11.75
CA PHE A 944 13.38 -24.06 -11.27
C PHE A 944 13.29 -22.55 -11.33
N ILE A 945 13.40 -21.91 -10.16
CA ILE A 945 13.27 -20.46 -9.99
C ILE A 945 14.64 -19.78 -9.99
N ALA A 946 15.62 -20.38 -9.33
CA ALA A 946 16.98 -19.86 -9.27
C ALA A 946 17.99 -21.02 -9.20
N GLY A 947 19.21 -20.75 -9.68
CA GLY A 947 20.27 -21.74 -9.80
C GLY A 947 20.16 -22.63 -11.04
N THR A 948 21.31 -23.16 -11.46
CA THR A 948 21.41 -24.09 -12.58
C THR A 948 21.44 -25.50 -11.98
N PRO A 949 20.43 -26.36 -12.23
CA PRO A 949 20.27 -27.60 -11.47
C PRO A 949 21.49 -28.52 -11.54
N GLY A 950 22.03 -28.87 -10.37
CA GLY A 950 23.23 -29.70 -10.22
C GLY A 950 24.57 -29.01 -10.50
N VAL A 951 24.58 -27.71 -10.82
CA VAL A 951 25.81 -26.95 -11.11
C VAL A 951 26.05 -25.94 -10.01
N SER A 952 26.97 -26.27 -9.09
CA SER A 952 27.40 -25.33 -8.06
C SER A 952 28.27 -24.21 -8.65
N GLY A 953 28.15 -23.01 -8.10
CA GLY A 953 28.99 -21.88 -8.49
C GLY A 953 28.53 -20.57 -7.89
N SER A 954 29.22 -19.48 -8.25
CA SER A 954 29.02 -18.15 -7.67
C SER A 954 28.60 -17.08 -8.69
N THR A 955 28.04 -17.47 -9.83
CA THR A 955 27.58 -16.52 -10.86
C THR A 955 26.20 -15.92 -10.48
N ALA A 956 25.58 -15.21 -11.41
CA ALA A 956 24.20 -14.70 -11.30
C ALA A 956 23.13 -15.74 -11.70
N THR A 957 23.55 -16.95 -12.13
CA THR A 957 22.69 -18.07 -12.57
C THR A 957 23.04 -19.41 -11.93
N THR A 958 24.16 -19.53 -11.22
CA THR A 958 24.52 -20.69 -10.39
C THR A 958 24.49 -20.32 -8.91
N LEU A 959 24.07 -21.28 -8.07
CA LEU A 959 24.05 -21.15 -6.62
C LEU A 959 25.07 -22.11 -6.01
N ASN A 960 25.40 -21.94 -4.74
CA ASN A 960 26.23 -22.87 -3.98
C ASN A 960 25.62 -23.11 -2.60
N ASN A 961 24.93 -24.24 -2.47
CA ASN A 961 24.22 -24.68 -1.28
C ASN A 961 23.19 -23.64 -0.75
N PRO A 962 22.07 -23.42 -1.48
CA PRO A 962 20.96 -22.64 -0.95
C PRO A 962 20.35 -23.34 0.27
N ILE A 963 20.24 -22.62 1.38
CA ILE A 963 19.71 -23.14 2.66
C ILE A 963 18.35 -22.53 3.00
N ALA A 964 18.21 -21.21 2.99
CA ALA A 964 17.01 -20.50 3.44
C ALA A 964 16.34 -19.70 2.32
N ILE A 965 15.02 -19.44 2.41
CA ILE A 965 14.24 -18.64 1.46
C ILE A 965 13.05 -17.90 2.12
N LYS A 966 12.90 -16.60 1.88
CA LYS A 966 11.71 -15.81 2.25
C LYS A 966 11.29 -14.89 1.08
N LEU A 967 10.02 -14.50 1.02
CA LEU A 967 9.48 -13.56 0.02
C LEU A 967 9.03 -12.25 0.66
N ASP A 968 9.13 -11.14 -0.07
CA ASP A 968 8.61 -9.83 0.34
C ASP A 968 7.17 -9.56 -0.16
N SER A 969 6.63 -8.37 0.16
CA SER A 969 5.30 -7.94 -0.28
C SER A 969 5.17 -7.66 -1.78
N PHE A 970 6.27 -7.70 -2.54
CA PHE A 970 6.35 -7.47 -3.98
C PHE A 970 6.67 -8.77 -4.77
N VAL A 971 6.73 -9.92 -4.08
CA VAL A 971 7.07 -11.24 -4.64
C VAL A 971 8.53 -11.32 -5.15
N ASN A 972 9.43 -10.50 -4.60
CA ASN A 972 10.87 -10.76 -4.71
C ASN A 972 11.24 -11.93 -3.77
N MET A 973 12.05 -12.84 -4.28
CA MET A 973 12.46 -14.05 -3.57
C MET A 973 13.90 -13.88 -3.06
N PHE A 974 14.07 -13.87 -1.75
CA PHE A 974 15.36 -13.78 -1.07
C PHE A 974 15.79 -15.16 -0.64
N PHE A 975 16.98 -15.62 -1.02
CA PHE A 975 17.52 -16.90 -0.59
C PHE A 975 18.99 -16.80 -0.15
N VAL A 976 19.34 -17.59 0.86
CA VAL A 976 20.66 -17.59 1.50
C VAL A 976 21.49 -18.75 0.96
N GLU A 977 22.67 -18.45 0.43
CA GLU A 977 23.66 -19.43 -0.03
C GLU A 977 24.74 -19.62 1.02
N TYR A 978 24.76 -20.81 1.64
CA TYR A 978 25.67 -21.15 2.73
C TYR A 978 27.13 -21.10 2.27
N SER A 979 27.45 -21.81 1.18
CA SER A 979 28.80 -22.01 0.67
C SER A 979 29.34 -20.84 -0.17
N ASN A 980 28.47 -19.91 -0.57
CA ASN A 980 28.86 -18.62 -1.17
C ASN A 980 28.79 -17.45 -0.18
N HIS A 981 28.46 -17.69 1.10
CA HIS A 981 28.45 -16.69 2.17
C HIS A 981 27.70 -15.38 1.79
N ARG A 982 26.53 -15.53 1.16
CA ARG A 982 25.75 -14.42 0.59
C ARG A 982 24.25 -14.69 0.58
N VAL A 983 23.47 -13.62 0.52
CA VAL A 983 22.03 -13.63 0.27
C VAL A 983 21.78 -13.03 -1.09
N GLN A 984 20.99 -13.69 -1.94
CA GLN A 984 20.56 -13.16 -3.22
C GLN A 984 19.06 -12.89 -3.24
N MET A 985 18.69 -11.87 -4.01
CA MET A 985 17.31 -11.52 -4.35
C MET A 985 17.07 -11.84 -5.83
N PHE A 986 15.99 -12.56 -6.12
CA PHE A 986 15.48 -12.79 -7.46
C PHE A 986 14.13 -12.08 -7.61
N CYS A 987 14.07 -11.07 -8.48
CA CYS A 987 12.82 -10.41 -8.84
C CYS A 987 12.11 -11.23 -9.92
N GLN A 988 10.80 -11.44 -9.81
CA GLN A 988 10.04 -12.33 -10.70
C GLN A 988 10.05 -11.90 -12.20
N ASN A 989 10.46 -10.66 -12.50
CA ASN A 989 10.60 -10.13 -13.87
C ASN A 989 12.06 -10.13 -14.40
N ASN A 990 13.05 -10.59 -13.61
CA ASN A 990 14.46 -10.65 -14.01
C ASN A 990 14.88 -12.09 -14.36
N GLN A 991 15.85 -12.24 -15.26
CA GLN A 991 16.41 -13.55 -15.63
C GLN A 991 17.62 -13.98 -14.77
N THR A 992 18.02 -13.16 -13.80
CA THR A 992 19.23 -13.34 -12.99
C THR A 992 19.04 -12.83 -11.57
N ALA A 993 19.62 -13.53 -10.60
CA ALA A 993 19.62 -13.12 -9.20
C ALA A 993 20.67 -12.04 -8.91
N VAL A 994 20.43 -11.21 -7.90
CA VAL A 994 21.31 -10.11 -7.46
C VAL A 994 21.70 -10.34 -6.00
N THR A 995 22.99 -10.32 -5.68
CA THR A 995 23.45 -10.36 -4.28
C THR A 995 23.03 -9.09 -3.53
N VAL A 996 22.37 -9.26 -2.39
CA VAL A 996 21.85 -8.16 -1.53
C VAL A 996 22.47 -8.13 -0.13
N ALA A 997 23.11 -9.22 0.32
CA ALA A 997 23.93 -9.22 1.53
C ALA A 997 25.06 -10.27 1.43
N GLY A 998 26.13 -10.08 2.21
CA GLY A 998 27.31 -10.95 2.20
C GLY A 998 28.24 -10.74 1.00
N THR A 999 29.54 -11.00 1.22
CA THR A 999 30.62 -10.56 0.31
C THR A 999 31.21 -11.66 -0.57
N GLY A 1000 30.68 -12.89 -0.51
CA GLY A 1000 31.30 -14.05 -1.18
C GLY A 1000 32.41 -14.74 -0.36
N THR A 1001 32.65 -14.29 0.88
CA THR A 1001 33.76 -14.73 1.74
C THR A 1001 33.32 -14.91 3.19
N SER A 1002 33.77 -15.98 3.85
CA SER A 1002 33.49 -16.20 5.27
C SER A 1002 34.30 -15.24 6.15
N GLY A 1003 33.64 -14.67 7.15
CA GLY A 1003 34.26 -13.73 8.09
C GLY A 1003 33.23 -12.95 8.91
N SER A 1004 33.67 -12.40 10.04
CA SER A 1004 32.83 -11.57 10.92
C SER A 1004 32.79 -10.12 10.43
N SER A 1005 31.80 -9.80 9.58
CA SER A 1005 31.47 -8.41 9.25
C SER A 1005 30.89 -7.70 10.48
N ALA A 1006 31.56 -6.64 10.95
CA ALA A 1006 31.06 -5.78 12.02
C ALA A 1006 30.22 -4.63 11.44
N THR A 1007 29.05 -5.00 10.91
CA THR A 1007 28.07 -4.15 10.21
C THR A 1007 26.71 -4.32 10.85
#